data_AF-A0A8T3XNS6-F1
#
_entry.id   AF-A0A8T3XNS6-F1
#
_cell.length_a   1.000
_cell.length_b   1.000
_cell.length_c   1.000
_cell.angle_alpha   90.00
_cell.angle_beta   90.00
_cell.angle_gamma   90.00
#
_symmetry.space_group_name_H-M   'P 1'
#
loop_
_entity.id
_entity.type
_entity.pdbx_description
1 polymer ?
#
loop_
_entity_poly.entity_id
_entity_poly.type
_entity_poly.pdbx_seq_one_letter_code
_entity_poly.pdbx_strand_id
1 'polypeptide(L)'
;MKFYLSLVLFLFLATNSYAYWQTYQNDLRNTGASNGTGYFPLKTSNFSDDSLGMDFQLLADDLNADGKNEIVIFSNNSLIVFNLQLKILNQTRVGNIQGQPALLDFDNDNLIEIIFNARQNSTDYFFAYQFNNTKLQQEFNITLSDANFSGIKCLNLNGTNSCIFKDKLNYIHLINLTSRTDSSYNTSIYEERMHTIPAIGDIDNDGNMEAVWWFDEDNSSGYGFLVFDLNNRSLETNFNNSGIVDNIFSPNLVVQGAPGYPGYVLKGQPVLVDLNNDNKLEIAASVFYDDSATGEGVSDWFTELFVYSANGAKLFSNCSINPVAPSTRCNDGDGQVNKWEGTNPFVLDYDKNGIDDICFIKDAKKSIGITRFEKMALNCYNYSGDEIAKVNLSNAEDGIKGTAMAADMDNDGEKEIIISHDIYKLNGTILFSMPSLSDVHPVAVDIDGNKGLDLVWTFGNTTKVFLDSANYTIDLSVFDISFSRFNSTHINVTSILKNTGEVEVNGIKTIMYNTRTLENKTATISIRKSGNFTFSALLGLKETQKVMVSVDFDNEINESNEDNNVAVKEFVDLPHVFVDTVNLEPSMIQSEFKNYIKNKLSSGYYTENENEADIIVYIGKFNPRNMDFNIKTLDEFEFGYDFGNVIFNDKIGTNPYAALVGAFEDSGVKVMIVGNEIEGDIIGAKKFIENQALLLNAKDKEAVFADDEDIDAIKVYDYLHLGGNSEHYNVNNEQFKAIVRNALNDEMFNVFDKSVVSGNGITLRLRNLKPNASSDFLEYLNSTGVPVELPVVLAHGLFSNLTTWEILGAELSNTGRDTWLIEITGGPFQDCDDCIDYTFYNLTDIFVPALLNGVLDFTNKDKLQYVGFSNGCRSALDSLERGKFDSSKVETFVAVGCPGAFEGFDLGASGIKLIDDKINRNIENRKHIGITEMLIIGMLGLNSISLSEEKISTNIWRQYNKWINSTNDQQPGNINFINFIIIHGNAGVTSDGVVSLTDEKAIYDNINISGSKSRFNIFATHIDLDNRPSTKALIKKSVNKEKLGFLERNIYLKETNSTNG
;
A
#
# COMPACT_ATOMS: atom_id res chain seq x y z
N MET A 1 -13.54 11.53 -37.70
CA MET A 1 -13.00 10.19 -38.03
C MET A 1 -11.86 10.32 -39.06
N LYS A 2 -10.67 10.75 -38.61
CA LYS A 2 -9.34 10.66 -39.28
C LYS A 2 -8.23 11.40 -38.48
N PHE A 3 -8.37 11.51 -37.16
CA PHE A 3 -7.42 12.21 -36.29
C PHE A 3 -6.96 11.40 -35.07
N TYR A 4 -7.36 10.13 -34.97
CA TYR A 4 -7.05 9.24 -33.82
C TYR A 4 -5.99 8.16 -34.13
N LEU A 5 -5.33 8.23 -35.29
CA LEU A 5 -4.44 7.15 -35.78
C LEU A 5 -2.94 7.43 -35.59
N SER A 6 -2.56 8.42 -34.76
CA SER A 6 -1.13 8.76 -34.54
C SER A 6 -0.68 8.73 -33.08
N LEU A 7 -1.53 8.30 -32.14
CA LEU A 7 -1.17 8.21 -30.72
C LEU A 7 -0.82 6.78 -30.25
N VAL A 8 -0.87 5.77 -31.13
CA VAL A 8 -0.79 4.34 -30.75
C VAL A 8 0.59 3.70 -31.04
N LEU A 9 1.63 4.48 -31.36
CA LEU A 9 2.96 3.92 -31.69
C LEU A 9 4.11 4.34 -30.76
N PHE A 10 3.80 4.89 -29.58
CA PHE A 10 4.81 5.35 -28.60
C PHE A 10 4.48 4.90 -27.17
N LEU A 11 3.93 3.70 -26.99
CA LEU A 11 3.91 3.04 -25.68
C LEU A 11 5.08 2.07 -25.61
N PHE A 12 6.05 2.50 -24.83
CA PHE A 12 7.39 2.02 -24.63
C PHE A 12 7.47 0.53 -24.32
N LEU A 13 8.47 -0.12 -24.91
CA LEU A 13 9.14 -1.29 -24.37
C LEU A 13 9.91 -0.85 -23.11
N ALA A 14 9.21 -0.62 -22.00
CA ALA A 14 9.85 -0.52 -20.70
C ALA A 14 9.99 -1.95 -20.18
N THR A 15 11.18 -2.53 -20.29
CA THR A 15 11.53 -3.73 -19.54
C THR A 15 11.49 -3.33 -18.07
N ASN A 16 10.52 -3.83 -17.31
CA ASN A 16 10.51 -3.65 -15.86
C ASN A 16 11.74 -4.35 -15.28
N SER A 17 12.78 -3.58 -14.99
CA SER A 17 13.97 -4.01 -14.25
C SER A 17 13.57 -4.17 -12.79
N TYR A 18 13.15 -5.38 -12.40
CA TYR A 18 13.01 -5.69 -10.99
C TYR A 18 14.40 -5.73 -10.36
N ALA A 19 14.61 -4.95 -9.30
CA ALA A 19 15.76 -5.14 -8.43
C ALA A 19 15.67 -6.55 -7.82
N TYR A 20 16.45 -7.49 -8.36
CA TYR A 20 16.47 -8.86 -7.86
C TYR A 20 17.74 -9.02 -7.03
N TRP A 21 17.58 -8.81 -5.73
CA TRP A 21 18.64 -8.83 -4.73
C TRP A 21 19.65 -9.99 -4.89
N GLN A 22 19.13 -11.16 -5.26
CA GLN A 22 19.88 -12.37 -5.49
C GLN A 22 21.05 -12.18 -6.47
N THR A 23 21.03 -11.16 -7.33
CA THR A 23 22.07 -10.96 -8.36
C THR A 23 23.43 -10.58 -7.83
N TYR A 24 23.56 -9.80 -6.74
CA TYR A 24 24.87 -9.41 -6.20
C TYR A 24 25.37 -10.38 -5.11
N GLN A 25 24.49 -10.87 -4.24
CA GLN A 25 24.87 -11.82 -3.19
C GLN A 25 25.12 -13.22 -3.72
N ASN A 26 24.26 -13.65 -4.63
CA ASN A 26 24.44 -14.90 -5.38
C ASN A 26 25.13 -14.63 -6.72
N ASP A 27 25.90 -13.54 -6.81
CA ASP A 27 26.86 -13.34 -7.89
C ASP A 27 27.93 -14.43 -7.78
N LEU A 28 27.65 -15.59 -8.34
CA LEU A 28 28.58 -16.72 -8.34
C LEU A 28 29.88 -16.34 -9.06
N ARG A 29 29.83 -15.43 -10.03
CA ARG A 29 30.93 -15.09 -10.92
C ARG A 29 31.79 -13.92 -10.44
N ASN A 30 31.42 -13.28 -9.33
CA ASN A 30 32.04 -12.06 -8.79
C ASN A 30 32.10 -10.90 -9.81
N THR A 31 31.11 -10.81 -10.71
CA THR A 31 30.97 -9.71 -11.69
C THR A 31 30.95 -8.32 -11.05
N GLY A 32 30.54 -8.20 -9.79
CA GLY A 32 30.47 -6.91 -9.12
C GLY A 32 29.28 -6.07 -9.60
N ALA A 33 28.25 -6.67 -10.18
CA ALA A 33 27.10 -5.95 -10.74
C ALA A 33 25.80 -6.25 -9.98
N SER A 34 24.98 -5.22 -9.77
CA SER A 34 23.59 -5.36 -9.35
C SER A 34 22.66 -5.23 -10.55
N ASN A 35 21.49 -5.85 -10.45
CA ASN A 35 20.38 -5.61 -11.36
C ASN A 35 19.25 -4.90 -10.59
N GLY A 36 18.57 -3.99 -11.27
CA GLY A 36 17.59 -3.08 -10.67
C GLY A 36 17.89 -1.64 -11.07
N THR A 37 17.06 -0.72 -10.60
CA THR A 37 17.18 0.72 -10.85
C THR A 37 16.93 1.46 -9.55
N GLY A 38 17.85 2.31 -9.10
CA GLY A 38 17.67 3.22 -7.98
C GLY A 38 17.32 4.63 -8.44
N TYR A 39 16.94 5.50 -7.50
CA TYR A 39 16.59 6.89 -7.79
C TYR A 39 17.31 7.87 -6.86
N PHE A 40 18.63 7.99 -7.01
CA PHE A 40 19.52 8.95 -6.33
C PHE A 40 19.79 10.16 -7.25
N PRO A 41 20.09 11.38 -6.73
CA PRO A 41 20.35 11.78 -5.35
C PRO A 41 19.24 12.66 -4.74
N LEU A 42 18.00 12.51 -5.19
CA LEU A 42 16.89 13.43 -4.87
C LEU A 42 16.32 13.17 -3.45
N LYS A 43 17.04 13.62 -2.42
CA LYS A 43 16.66 13.53 -0.98
C LYS A 43 16.38 12.10 -0.50
N THR A 44 17.46 11.35 -0.28
CA THR A 44 17.39 10.03 0.34
C THR A 44 17.07 10.16 1.83
N SER A 45 16.04 9.45 2.31
CA SER A 45 15.90 9.21 3.75
C SER A 45 17.09 8.35 4.20
N ASN A 46 17.68 8.64 5.37
CA ASN A 46 18.74 7.79 5.90
C ASN A 46 18.54 7.41 7.35
N PHE A 47 19.05 6.22 7.68
CA PHE A 47 19.12 5.68 9.04
C PHE A 47 20.59 5.40 9.35
N SER A 48 20.99 5.56 10.61
CA SER A 48 22.35 5.27 11.05
C SER A 48 22.40 4.63 12.43
N ASP A 49 23.26 3.63 12.59
CA ASP A 49 23.69 3.06 13.87
C ASP A 49 25.21 3.19 13.95
N ASP A 50 25.73 3.99 14.89
CA ASP A 50 27.16 4.24 15.08
C ASP A 50 27.83 3.29 16.10
N SER A 51 27.15 2.21 16.49
CA SER A 51 27.65 1.21 17.43
C SER A 51 27.86 -0.19 16.84
N LEU A 52 27.28 -0.48 15.67
CA LEU A 52 27.29 -1.79 15.02
C LEU A 52 27.70 -1.68 13.54
N GLY A 53 28.64 -2.55 13.14
CA GLY A 53 29.12 -2.69 11.76
C GLY A 53 29.94 -3.97 11.60
N MET A 54 30.48 -4.18 10.39
CA MET A 54 31.31 -5.33 10.04
C MET A 54 32.36 -4.95 8.97
N ASP A 55 33.44 -5.73 8.89
CA ASP A 55 34.54 -5.55 7.93
C ASP A 55 34.38 -6.42 6.67
N PHE A 56 33.25 -7.13 6.56
CA PHE A 56 32.89 -7.97 5.42
C PHE A 56 31.78 -7.30 4.62
N GLN A 57 31.50 -7.82 3.42
CA GLN A 57 30.33 -7.38 2.67
C GLN A 57 29.06 -7.75 3.44
N LEU A 58 28.17 -6.76 3.60
CA LEU A 58 26.88 -6.87 4.27
C LEU A 58 25.99 -7.92 3.60
N LEU A 59 25.08 -8.54 4.40
CA LEU A 59 23.95 -9.29 3.86
C LEU A 59 22.60 -8.66 4.15
N ALA A 60 21.63 -8.87 3.26
CA ALA A 60 20.33 -8.22 3.32
C ALA A 60 19.23 -8.86 2.44
N ASP A 61 18.44 -9.80 2.93
CA ASP A 61 17.42 -10.51 2.13
C ASP A 61 16.10 -10.59 2.91
N ASP A 62 15.01 -11.04 2.29
CA ASP A 62 13.76 -11.34 2.98
C ASP A 62 13.92 -12.66 3.74
N LEU A 63 14.55 -12.57 4.91
CA LEU A 63 14.90 -13.74 5.71
C LEU A 63 13.68 -14.46 6.25
N ASN A 64 12.55 -13.75 6.37
CA ASN A 64 11.36 -14.22 7.07
C ASN A 64 10.12 -14.40 6.19
N ALA A 65 10.24 -14.14 4.89
CA ALA A 65 9.20 -14.21 3.86
C ALA A 65 8.00 -13.26 4.09
N ASP A 66 8.23 -12.05 4.63
CA ASP A 66 7.18 -11.03 4.79
C ASP A 66 7.14 -9.99 3.67
N GLY A 67 8.00 -10.14 2.66
CA GLY A 67 8.14 -9.23 1.54
C GLY A 67 9.01 -8.01 1.81
N LYS A 68 9.73 -7.97 2.94
CA LYS A 68 10.69 -6.92 3.27
C LYS A 68 12.06 -7.52 3.55
N ASN A 69 13.09 -6.83 3.11
CA ASN A 69 14.44 -7.32 3.33
C ASN A 69 14.94 -6.90 4.73
N GLU A 70 15.48 -7.86 5.46
CA GLU A 70 16.24 -7.63 6.68
C GLU A 70 17.70 -7.33 6.36
N ILE A 71 18.44 -6.75 7.30
CA ILE A 71 19.89 -6.53 7.21
C ILE A 71 20.59 -7.44 8.21
N VAL A 72 21.61 -8.17 7.77
CA VAL A 72 22.43 -9.07 8.59
C VAL A 72 23.83 -8.49 8.80
N ILE A 73 24.22 -8.34 10.06
CA ILE A 73 25.53 -7.83 10.46
C ILE A 73 26.21 -8.79 11.43
N PHE A 74 27.52 -8.97 11.25
CA PHE A 74 28.37 -9.67 12.20
C PHE A 74 29.24 -8.68 12.97
N SER A 75 28.91 -8.43 14.23
CA SER A 75 29.62 -7.48 15.08
C SER A 75 29.85 -8.04 16.47
N ASN A 76 31.03 -7.79 17.06
CA ASN A 76 31.38 -8.21 18.42
C ASN A 76 31.08 -9.70 18.70
N ASN A 77 31.47 -10.59 17.79
CA ASN A 77 31.21 -12.03 17.84
C ASN A 77 29.73 -12.44 17.87
N SER A 78 28.85 -11.55 17.43
CA SER A 78 27.41 -11.76 17.35
C SER A 78 26.94 -11.68 15.90
N LEU A 79 25.95 -12.49 15.58
CA LEU A 79 25.08 -12.37 14.43
C LEU A 79 23.89 -11.50 14.83
N ILE A 80 23.62 -10.44 14.09
CA ILE A 80 22.58 -9.44 14.36
C ILE A 80 21.72 -9.28 13.12
N VAL A 81 20.40 -9.29 13.29
CA VAL A 81 19.42 -9.05 12.23
C VAL A 81 18.69 -7.74 12.55
N PHE A 82 18.61 -6.84 11.58
CA PHE A 82 17.94 -5.55 11.66
C PHE A 82 16.80 -5.46 10.65
N ASN A 83 15.86 -4.56 10.91
CA ASN A 83 14.96 -4.05 9.89
C ASN A 83 15.57 -2.82 9.16
N LEU A 84 14.84 -2.28 8.18
CA LEU A 84 15.29 -1.12 7.38
C LEU A 84 15.61 0.15 8.20
N GLN A 85 15.00 0.33 9.38
CA GLN A 85 15.31 1.46 10.27
C GLN A 85 16.49 1.19 11.22
N LEU A 86 17.25 0.12 10.97
CA LEU A 86 18.34 -0.34 11.82
C LEU A 86 17.90 -0.65 13.26
N LYS A 87 16.66 -1.11 13.45
CA LYS A 87 16.20 -1.66 14.72
C LYS A 87 16.56 -3.14 14.78
N ILE A 88 17.27 -3.55 15.83
CA ILE A 88 17.60 -4.96 16.08
C ILE A 88 16.31 -5.77 16.23
N LEU A 89 16.12 -6.74 15.33
CA LEU A 89 15.08 -7.75 15.39
C LEU A 89 15.53 -8.96 16.21
N ASN A 90 16.79 -9.39 16.01
CA ASN A 90 17.37 -10.48 16.78
C ASN A 90 18.89 -10.40 16.88
N GLN A 91 19.46 -11.07 17.88
CA GLN A 91 20.90 -11.15 18.09
C GLN A 91 21.27 -12.47 18.77
N THR A 92 22.32 -13.13 18.29
CA THR A 92 22.89 -14.32 18.92
C THR A 92 24.42 -14.34 18.84
N ARG A 93 25.09 -14.95 19.83
CA ARG A 93 26.55 -15.02 19.88
C ARG A 93 27.05 -16.21 19.06
N VAL A 94 27.89 -15.96 18.07
CA VAL A 94 28.34 -16.97 17.09
C VAL A 94 29.85 -17.18 17.05
N GLY A 95 30.64 -16.33 17.72
CA GLY A 95 32.11 -16.42 17.72
C GLY A 95 32.76 -15.51 16.67
N ASN A 96 34.06 -15.67 16.45
CA ASN A 96 34.80 -14.81 15.51
C ASN A 96 34.56 -15.33 14.08
N ILE A 97 34.00 -14.51 13.20
CA ILE A 97 33.81 -14.86 11.79
C ILE A 97 35.17 -15.08 11.10
N GLN A 98 35.26 -16.09 10.23
CA GLN A 98 36.51 -16.53 9.59
C GLN A 98 36.56 -16.27 8.07
N GLY A 99 35.56 -15.56 7.51
CA GLY A 99 35.52 -15.19 6.09
C GLY A 99 34.16 -14.62 5.67
N GLN A 100 33.97 -14.37 4.38
CA GLN A 100 32.74 -13.79 3.84
C GLN A 100 31.56 -14.77 3.99
N PRO A 101 30.48 -14.39 4.70
CA PRO A 101 29.26 -15.21 4.82
C PRO A 101 28.43 -15.19 3.54
N ALA A 102 27.46 -16.11 3.44
CA ALA A 102 26.55 -16.29 2.31
C ALA A 102 25.09 -16.45 2.78
N LEU A 103 24.15 -16.24 1.86
CA LEU A 103 22.72 -16.53 2.05
C LEU A 103 22.27 -17.62 1.06
N LEU A 104 21.41 -18.52 1.50
CA LEU A 104 20.76 -19.52 0.65
C LEU A 104 19.55 -20.11 1.37
N ASP A 105 18.38 -20.18 0.72
CA ASP A 105 17.28 -21.08 1.13
C ASP A 105 17.67 -22.50 0.69
N PHE A 106 18.20 -23.29 1.61
CA PHE A 106 18.73 -24.62 1.28
C PHE A 106 17.72 -25.75 1.46
N ASP A 107 16.61 -25.53 2.15
CA ASP A 107 15.60 -26.57 2.42
C ASP A 107 14.24 -26.32 1.74
N ASN A 108 14.11 -25.21 1.01
CA ASN A 108 12.95 -24.77 0.24
C ASN A 108 11.72 -24.48 1.10
N ASP A 109 11.91 -23.95 2.31
CA ASP A 109 10.81 -23.47 3.16
C ASP A 109 10.45 -21.98 2.91
N ASN A 110 11.14 -21.34 1.97
CA ASN A 110 11.09 -19.91 1.61
C ASN A 110 11.67 -18.97 2.67
N LEU A 111 12.34 -19.49 3.69
CA LEU A 111 13.10 -18.71 4.66
C LEU A 111 14.59 -18.83 4.28
N ILE A 112 15.28 -17.71 4.23
CA ILE A 112 16.67 -17.69 3.76
C ILE A 112 17.60 -17.99 4.94
N GLU A 113 18.49 -18.97 4.79
CA GLU A 113 19.51 -19.24 5.80
C GLU A 113 20.76 -18.38 5.65
N ILE A 114 21.27 -17.98 6.81
CA ILE A 114 22.53 -17.26 7.01
C ILE A 114 23.64 -18.28 7.25
N ILE A 115 24.57 -18.37 6.29
CA ILE A 115 25.61 -19.39 6.25
C ILE A 115 26.98 -18.74 6.44
N PHE A 116 27.77 -19.24 7.39
CA PHE A 116 29.07 -18.64 7.71
C PHE A 116 30.03 -19.58 8.44
N ASN A 117 31.32 -19.26 8.37
CA ASN A 117 32.36 -19.89 9.16
C ASN A 117 32.70 -19.05 10.39
N ALA A 118 32.74 -19.66 11.58
CA ALA A 118 33.13 -18.97 12.81
C ALA A 118 33.96 -19.83 13.76
N ARG A 119 34.89 -19.19 14.48
CA ARG A 119 35.71 -19.80 15.52
C ARG A 119 35.07 -19.60 16.90
N GLN A 120 34.79 -20.71 17.58
CA GLN A 120 34.35 -20.72 18.97
C GLN A 120 35.33 -21.54 19.81
N ASN A 121 35.90 -20.94 20.86
CA ASN A 121 36.82 -21.62 21.78
C ASN A 121 37.99 -22.35 21.09
N SER A 122 38.55 -21.77 20.03
CA SER A 122 39.63 -22.35 19.19
C SER A 122 39.22 -23.53 18.30
N THR A 123 37.92 -23.80 18.17
CA THR A 123 37.39 -24.76 17.19
C THR A 123 36.67 -23.99 16.10
N ASP A 124 36.95 -24.33 14.85
CA ASP A 124 36.32 -23.74 13.68
C ASP A 124 35.06 -24.53 13.32
N TYR A 125 34.00 -23.79 12.99
CA TYR A 125 32.71 -24.36 12.63
C TYR A 125 32.17 -23.68 11.38
N PHE A 126 31.48 -24.47 10.58
CA PHE A 126 30.54 -23.98 9.57
C PHE A 126 29.13 -24.00 10.19
N PHE A 127 28.44 -22.88 10.12
CA PHE A 127 27.11 -22.66 10.71
C PHE A 127 26.07 -22.37 9.63
N ALA A 128 24.84 -22.82 9.89
CA ALA A 128 23.64 -22.35 9.21
C ALA A 128 22.61 -21.89 10.26
N TYR A 129 22.10 -20.67 10.09
CA TYR A 129 21.08 -20.06 10.93
C TYR A 129 19.89 -19.60 10.10
N GLN A 130 18.69 -19.71 10.65
CA GLN A 130 17.45 -19.25 10.04
C GLN A 130 16.79 -18.20 10.95
N PHE A 131 16.13 -17.21 10.36
CA PHE A 131 15.35 -16.20 11.10
C PHE A 131 13.86 -16.33 10.77
N ASN A 132 13.01 -16.58 11.77
CA ASN A 132 11.57 -16.81 11.57
C ASN A 132 10.69 -15.75 12.27
N ASN A 133 11.03 -14.47 12.11
CA ASN A 133 10.42 -13.31 12.79
C ASN A 133 10.65 -13.19 14.30
N THR A 134 10.72 -14.32 15.02
CA THR A 134 10.77 -14.31 16.49
C THR A 134 12.16 -14.57 17.06
N LYS A 135 12.96 -15.38 16.37
CA LYS A 135 14.29 -15.80 16.84
C LYS A 135 15.21 -16.18 15.69
N LEU A 136 16.52 -15.99 15.93
CA LEU A 136 17.56 -16.69 15.18
C LEU A 136 17.67 -18.12 15.70
N GLN A 137 17.45 -19.10 14.83
CA GLN A 137 17.54 -20.52 15.13
C GLN A 137 18.76 -21.11 14.41
N GLN A 138 19.61 -21.83 15.14
CA GLN A 138 20.70 -22.59 14.53
C GLN A 138 20.12 -23.88 13.95
N GLU A 139 20.24 -24.06 12.64
CA GLU A 139 19.77 -25.26 11.95
C GLU A 139 20.76 -26.42 12.10
N PHE A 140 22.05 -26.13 11.88
CA PHE A 140 23.13 -27.06 12.19
C PHE A 140 24.49 -26.34 12.29
N ASN A 141 25.47 -27.10 12.76
CA ASN A 141 26.88 -26.78 12.62
C ASN A 141 27.70 -28.04 12.34
N ILE A 142 28.83 -27.87 11.67
CA ILE A 142 29.84 -28.92 11.47
C ILE A 142 31.19 -28.38 11.89
N THR A 143 32.04 -29.24 12.46
CA THR A 143 33.41 -28.87 12.83
C THR A 143 34.31 -28.95 11.61
N LEU A 144 35.12 -27.91 11.41
CA LEU A 144 36.12 -27.83 10.35
C LEU A 144 37.53 -28.03 10.92
N SER A 145 38.44 -28.55 10.09
CA SER A 145 39.86 -28.62 10.44
C SER A 145 40.50 -27.23 10.54
N ASP A 146 40.11 -26.35 9.63
CA ASP A 146 40.46 -24.94 9.56
C ASP A 146 39.38 -24.23 8.75
N ALA A 147 39.04 -22.99 9.13
CA ALA A 147 38.11 -22.17 8.37
C ALA A 147 38.61 -20.75 8.11
N ASN A 148 39.88 -20.46 8.42
CA ASN A 148 40.46 -19.14 8.20
C ASN A 148 40.46 -18.84 6.69
N PHE A 149 40.17 -17.57 6.36
CA PHE A 149 40.34 -17.00 5.03
C PHE A 149 39.34 -17.47 3.96
N SER A 150 38.20 -17.98 4.41
CA SER A 150 37.24 -18.69 3.57
C SER A 150 36.02 -17.85 3.20
N GLY A 151 36.01 -17.27 1.99
CA GLY A 151 34.77 -16.77 1.40
C GLY A 151 33.90 -17.92 0.92
N ILE A 152 32.63 -17.90 1.31
CA ILE A 152 31.67 -18.96 0.98
C ILE A 152 30.83 -18.55 -0.23
N LYS A 153 30.62 -19.47 -1.17
CA LYS A 153 29.57 -19.38 -2.19
C LYS A 153 28.69 -20.62 -2.09
N CYS A 154 27.38 -20.43 -2.13
CA CYS A 154 26.42 -21.51 -2.05
C CYS A 154 25.57 -21.57 -3.32
N LEU A 155 25.29 -22.78 -3.81
CA LEU A 155 24.50 -23.01 -5.02
C LEU A 155 23.86 -24.40 -5.01
N ASN A 156 22.88 -24.60 -5.90
CA ASN A 156 22.36 -25.93 -6.20
C ASN A 156 23.28 -26.63 -7.21
N LEU A 157 24.05 -27.60 -6.74
CA LEU A 157 24.96 -28.39 -7.57
C LEU A 157 24.29 -29.74 -7.90
N ASN A 158 23.81 -29.91 -9.14
CA ASN A 158 23.13 -31.12 -9.62
C ASN A 158 21.97 -31.59 -8.70
N GLY A 159 21.10 -30.68 -8.28
CA GLY A 159 19.99 -30.98 -7.39
C GLY A 159 20.35 -31.03 -5.91
N THR A 160 21.59 -30.69 -5.54
CA THR A 160 22.05 -30.70 -4.15
C THR A 160 22.57 -29.33 -3.73
N ASN A 161 21.90 -28.71 -2.74
CA ASN A 161 22.33 -27.45 -2.18
C ASN A 161 23.67 -27.62 -1.43
N SER A 162 24.68 -26.92 -1.93
CA SER A 162 26.06 -27.09 -1.51
C SER A 162 26.75 -25.73 -1.33
N CYS A 163 27.66 -25.64 -0.38
CA CYS A 163 28.51 -24.47 -0.19
C CYS A 163 29.99 -24.81 -0.41
N ILE A 164 30.70 -23.93 -1.09
CA ILE A 164 32.08 -24.10 -1.51
C ILE A 164 32.91 -22.97 -0.91
N PHE A 165 34.05 -23.34 -0.33
CA PHE A 165 35.09 -22.39 0.10
C PHE A 165 36.46 -23.06 0.10
N LYS A 166 37.52 -22.24 0.19
CA LYS A 166 38.90 -22.69 0.35
C LYS A 166 39.41 -22.25 1.73
N ASP A 167 40.07 -23.13 2.47
CA ASP A 167 40.69 -22.80 3.76
C ASP A 167 42.13 -22.31 3.60
N LYS A 168 42.75 -21.86 4.69
CA LYS A 168 44.15 -21.40 4.68
C LYS A 168 45.16 -22.51 4.34
N LEU A 169 44.78 -23.78 4.44
CA LEU A 169 45.63 -24.93 4.14
C LEU A 169 45.41 -25.40 2.69
N ASN A 170 44.70 -24.61 1.87
CA ASN A 170 44.31 -24.92 0.50
C ASN A 170 43.49 -26.22 0.37
N TYR A 171 42.71 -26.56 1.39
CA TYR A 171 41.61 -27.50 1.22
C TYR A 171 40.43 -26.76 0.60
N ILE A 172 39.90 -27.32 -0.49
CA ILE A 172 38.60 -26.94 -1.01
C ILE A 172 37.56 -27.77 -0.28
N HIS A 173 36.64 -27.10 0.39
CA HIS A 173 35.53 -27.70 1.11
C HIS A 173 34.27 -27.64 0.25
N LEU A 174 33.63 -28.78 0.06
CA LEU A 174 32.30 -28.91 -0.53
C LEU A 174 31.34 -29.40 0.55
N ILE A 175 30.59 -28.46 1.14
CA ILE A 175 29.63 -28.73 2.20
C ILE A 175 28.27 -29.05 1.58
N ASN A 176 27.81 -30.28 1.73
CA ASN A 176 26.44 -30.64 1.38
C ASN A 176 25.51 -30.22 2.53
N LEU A 177 24.62 -29.26 2.28
CA LEU A 177 23.75 -28.67 3.32
C LEU A 177 22.68 -29.65 3.79
N THR A 178 22.16 -30.49 2.88
CA THR A 178 21.15 -31.50 3.21
C THR A 178 21.71 -32.63 4.07
N SER A 179 22.84 -33.22 3.68
CA SER A 179 23.47 -34.30 4.45
C SER A 179 24.33 -33.79 5.62
N ARG A 180 24.61 -32.49 5.67
CA ARG A 180 25.44 -31.82 6.70
C ARG A 180 26.83 -32.45 6.78
N THR A 181 27.45 -32.67 5.62
CA THR A 181 28.77 -33.32 5.50
C THR A 181 29.74 -32.46 4.73
N ASP A 182 30.98 -32.40 5.22
CA ASP A 182 32.13 -31.80 4.54
C ASP A 182 32.87 -32.84 3.70
N SER A 183 33.08 -32.55 2.42
CA SER A 183 34.06 -33.23 1.57
C SER A 183 35.19 -32.27 1.26
N SER A 184 36.37 -32.51 1.81
CA SER A 184 37.53 -31.64 1.62
C SER A 184 38.57 -32.25 0.67
N TYR A 185 39.14 -31.40 -0.19
CA TYR A 185 40.10 -31.79 -1.23
C TYR A 185 41.34 -30.92 -1.12
N ASN A 186 42.47 -31.54 -0.81
CA ASN A 186 43.75 -30.83 -0.77
C ASN A 186 44.23 -30.52 -2.19
N THR A 187 44.48 -29.26 -2.49
CA THR A 187 45.00 -28.83 -3.79
C THR A 187 46.45 -28.33 -3.77
N SER A 188 47.06 -28.15 -2.59
CA SER A 188 48.43 -27.64 -2.47
C SER A 188 49.11 -27.97 -1.16
N ILE A 189 50.44 -27.98 -1.20
CA ILE A 189 51.28 -28.11 0.00
C ILE A 189 51.59 -26.76 0.65
N TYR A 190 51.21 -25.64 0.02
CA TYR A 190 51.45 -24.28 0.50
C TYR A 190 50.25 -23.76 1.28
N GLU A 191 50.46 -22.83 2.20
CA GLU A 191 49.38 -22.23 3.00
C GLU A 191 48.93 -20.93 2.33
N GLU A 192 47.62 -20.78 2.14
CA GLU A 192 47.00 -19.54 1.74
C GLU A 192 47.08 -18.52 2.88
N ARG A 193 47.53 -17.32 2.57
CA ARG A 193 47.71 -16.24 3.56
C ARG A 193 46.62 -15.18 3.50
N MET A 194 45.74 -15.28 2.51
CA MET A 194 44.76 -14.25 2.20
C MET A 194 43.35 -14.81 2.06
N HIS A 195 42.37 -13.94 2.33
CA HIS A 195 40.96 -14.26 2.09
C HIS A 195 40.76 -14.50 0.60
N THR A 196 40.24 -15.67 0.24
CA THR A 196 39.86 -15.97 -1.14
C THR A 196 38.37 -16.26 -1.20
N ILE A 197 37.72 -15.71 -2.22
CA ILE A 197 36.32 -15.99 -2.53
C ILE A 197 36.32 -16.65 -3.91
N PRO A 198 35.70 -17.83 -4.08
CA PRO A 198 35.62 -18.45 -5.40
C PRO A 198 34.79 -17.59 -6.34
N ALA A 199 35.18 -17.59 -7.62
CA ALA A 199 34.23 -17.35 -8.71
C ALA A 199 33.79 -18.70 -9.27
N ILE A 200 32.49 -18.90 -9.45
CA ILE A 200 31.89 -20.16 -9.85
C ILE A 200 31.14 -19.98 -11.18
N GLY A 201 31.43 -20.83 -12.16
CA GLY A 201 30.82 -20.82 -13.48
C GLY A 201 31.26 -22.02 -14.31
N ASP A 202 30.47 -22.36 -15.33
CA ASP A 202 30.82 -23.38 -16.33
C ASP A 202 31.83 -22.76 -17.32
N ILE A 203 33.11 -23.01 -17.07
CA ILE A 203 34.21 -22.37 -17.81
C ILE A 203 34.48 -23.12 -19.11
N ASP A 204 34.45 -24.45 -19.09
CA ASP A 204 34.77 -25.26 -20.27
C ASP A 204 33.53 -25.65 -21.11
N ASN A 205 32.34 -25.25 -20.67
CA ASN A 205 31.04 -25.44 -21.32
C ASN A 205 30.68 -26.93 -21.46
N ASP A 206 30.98 -27.72 -20.43
CA ASP A 206 30.62 -29.14 -20.33
C ASP A 206 29.30 -29.39 -19.56
N GLY A 207 28.71 -28.32 -19.00
CA GLY A 207 27.48 -28.32 -18.20
C GLY A 207 27.72 -28.51 -16.70
N ASN A 208 28.97 -28.67 -16.27
CA ASN A 208 29.39 -28.70 -14.88
C ASN A 208 29.85 -27.29 -14.45
N MET A 209 29.98 -27.08 -13.14
CA MET A 209 30.39 -25.78 -12.61
C MET A 209 31.80 -25.91 -12.05
N GLU A 210 32.67 -24.99 -12.44
CA GLU A 210 34.03 -24.90 -11.91
C GLU A 210 34.09 -23.76 -10.89
N ALA A 211 34.95 -23.92 -9.90
CA ALA A 211 35.30 -22.86 -8.97
C ALA A 211 36.74 -22.41 -9.22
N VAL A 212 36.93 -21.10 -9.29
CA VAL A 212 38.21 -20.44 -9.54
C VAL A 212 38.65 -19.66 -8.32
N TRP A 213 39.89 -19.88 -7.90
CA TRP A 213 40.55 -19.10 -6.87
C TRP A 213 41.88 -18.56 -7.34
N TRP A 214 42.33 -17.51 -6.65
CA TRP A 214 43.75 -17.24 -6.54
C TRP A 214 44.47 -18.38 -5.83
N PHE A 215 45.72 -18.57 -6.22
CA PHE A 215 46.56 -19.64 -5.75
C PHE A 215 48.00 -19.17 -5.51
N ASP A 216 48.55 -19.47 -4.32
CA ASP A 216 49.97 -19.29 -3.98
C ASP A 216 50.75 -20.57 -4.34
N GLU A 217 51.70 -20.45 -5.26
CA GLU A 217 52.40 -21.59 -5.86
C GLU A 217 53.58 -22.11 -5.07
N ASP A 218 54.24 -21.28 -4.26
CA ASP A 218 55.52 -21.64 -3.65
C ASP A 218 55.91 -20.84 -2.40
N ASN A 219 54.93 -20.26 -1.69
CA ASN A 219 55.11 -19.54 -0.42
C ASN A 219 55.95 -18.25 -0.53
N SER A 220 56.41 -17.84 -1.74
CA SER A 220 57.26 -16.65 -1.91
C SER A 220 57.53 -16.11 -3.34
N SER A 221 57.19 -16.78 -4.45
CA SER A 221 57.66 -16.39 -5.80
C SER A 221 56.71 -16.60 -6.99
N GLY A 222 55.52 -17.16 -6.83
CA GLY A 222 54.54 -17.30 -7.91
C GLY A 222 53.09 -17.25 -7.43
N TYR A 223 52.24 -16.50 -8.12
CA TYR A 223 50.80 -16.57 -7.96
C TYR A 223 50.12 -16.92 -9.28
N GLY A 224 49.03 -17.67 -9.17
CA GLY A 224 48.30 -18.25 -10.28
C GLY A 224 46.80 -18.39 -10.05
N PHE A 225 46.13 -19.04 -10.98
CA PHE A 225 44.74 -19.48 -10.80
C PHE A 225 44.69 -20.97 -10.54
N LEU A 226 43.77 -21.36 -9.68
CA LEU A 226 43.34 -22.74 -9.50
C LEU A 226 41.90 -22.85 -9.99
N VAL A 227 41.66 -23.80 -10.90
CA VAL A 227 40.33 -24.13 -11.42
C VAL A 227 39.97 -25.55 -10.98
N PHE A 228 38.87 -25.67 -10.26
CA PHE A 228 38.42 -26.94 -9.68
C PHE A 228 37.01 -27.27 -10.18
N ASP A 229 36.86 -28.44 -10.78
CA ASP A 229 35.58 -28.97 -11.19
C ASP A 229 34.81 -29.47 -9.95
N LEU A 230 33.68 -28.83 -9.66
CA LEU A 230 32.85 -29.15 -8.50
C LEU A 230 32.13 -30.49 -8.64
N ASN A 231 31.90 -30.95 -9.86
CA ASN A 231 31.18 -32.18 -10.16
C ASN A 231 32.12 -33.39 -10.13
N ASN A 232 33.26 -33.31 -10.83
CA ASN A 232 34.28 -34.35 -10.82
C ASN A 232 35.11 -34.37 -9.54
N ARG A 233 35.07 -33.28 -8.75
CA ARG A 233 35.77 -33.13 -7.47
C ARG A 233 37.29 -33.24 -7.63
N SER A 234 37.81 -32.59 -8.65
CA SER A 234 39.23 -32.59 -9.01
C SER A 234 39.62 -31.28 -9.70
N LEU A 235 40.92 -31.05 -9.86
CA LEU A 235 41.42 -29.95 -10.70
C LEU A 235 40.97 -30.13 -12.15
N GLU A 236 40.59 -29.03 -12.80
CA GLU A 236 40.02 -29.06 -14.16
C GLU A 236 41.12 -29.20 -15.22
N THR A 237 41.37 -30.43 -15.67
CA THR A 237 42.46 -30.70 -16.63
C THR A 237 42.17 -30.24 -18.06
N ASN A 238 40.90 -30.02 -18.44
CA ASN A 238 40.53 -29.44 -19.73
C ASN A 238 40.91 -27.96 -19.81
N PHE A 239 41.00 -27.26 -18.67
CA PHE A 239 41.42 -25.87 -18.60
C PHE A 239 42.83 -25.68 -19.16
N ASN A 240 43.85 -26.38 -18.64
CA ASN A 240 45.23 -26.28 -19.17
C ASN A 240 46.14 -27.51 -18.92
N ASN A 241 45.59 -28.72 -18.97
CA ASN A 241 46.21 -30.01 -18.59
C ASN A 241 46.54 -30.16 -17.08
N SER A 242 46.62 -29.08 -16.31
CA SER A 242 46.88 -29.10 -14.85
C SER A 242 45.72 -28.57 -14.01
N GLY A 243 44.82 -27.77 -14.57
CA GLY A 243 43.82 -27.00 -13.80
C GLY A 243 44.44 -25.87 -12.97
N ILE A 244 45.71 -25.56 -13.24
CA ILE A 244 46.50 -24.56 -12.53
C ILE A 244 47.22 -23.74 -13.57
N VAL A 245 46.89 -22.45 -13.68
CA VAL A 245 47.71 -21.49 -14.44
C VAL A 245 48.74 -20.95 -13.46
N ASP A 246 49.98 -21.41 -13.63
CA ASP A 246 51.08 -21.05 -12.76
C ASP A 246 51.84 -19.80 -13.28
N ASN A 247 52.65 -19.19 -12.42
CA ASN A 247 53.55 -18.09 -12.69
C ASN A 247 52.89 -16.89 -13.42
N ILE A 248 51.61 -16.61 -13.15
CA ILE A 248 50.91 -15.42 -13.71
C ILE A 248 51.65 -14.16 -13.28
N PHE A 249 52.03 -14.13 -12.01
CA PHE A 249 52.83 -13.08 -11.41
C PHE A 249 53.97 -13.70 -10.59
N SER A 250 55.21 -13.38 -10.97
CA SER A 250 56.40 -13.75 -10.19
C SER A 250 57.09 -12.51 -9.67
N PRO A 251 57.10 -12.25 -8.35
CA PRO A 251 57.86 -11.16 -7.76
C PRO A 251 59.36 -11.48 -7.75
N ASN A 252 60.02 -11.44 -8.90
CA ASN A 252 61.48 -11.60 -8.98
C ASN A 252 62.28 -10.41 -8.39
N LEU A 253 61.61 -9.49 -7.69
CA LEU A 253 62.24 -8.46 -6.86
C LEU A 253 62.64 -9.03 -5.50
N VAL A 254 63.60 -9.94 -5.53
CA VAL A 254 64.52 -10.04 -4.39
C VAL A 254 65.29 -8.72 -4.38
N VAL A 255 64.86 -7.76 -3.56
CA VAL A 255 65.72 -6.63 -3.20
C VAL A 255 66.95 -7.25 -2.54
N GLN A 256 68.01 -7.48 -3.33
CA GLN A 256 69.23 -8.12 -2.89
C GLN A 256 69.86 -7.28 -1.79
N GLY A 257 69.57 -7.62 -0.53
CA GLY A 257 70.18 -6.97 0.64
C GLY A 257 69.30 -6.86 1.88
N ALA A 258 67.99 -7.13 1.81
CA ALA A 258 67.08 -6.88 2.92
C ALA A 258 66.43 -8.18 3.45
N PRO A 259 67.11 -8.94 4.34
CA PRO A 259 66.55 -10.15 4.92
C PRO A 259 65.36 -9.82 5.84
N GLY A 260 64.16 -10.27 5.46
CA GLY A 260 62.96 -10.21 6.30
C GLY A 260 61.82 -9.30 5.82
N TYR A 261 61.87 -8.77 4.60
CA TYR A 261 60.71 -8.04 4.06
C TYR A 261 59.61 -9.04 3.63
N PRO A 262 58.38 -8.92 4.17
CA PRO A 262 57.24 -9.71 3.73
C PRO A 262 57.00 -9.49 2.23
N GLY A 263 56.84 -10.58 1.50
CA GLY A 263 56.63 -10.57 0.06
C GLY A 263 55.35 -9.88 -0.37
N TYR A 264 55.31 -9.56 -1.66
CA TYR A 264 54.15 -9.08 -2.41
C TYR A 264 52.89 -9.84 -1.99
N VAL A 265 51.85 -9.12 -1.59
CA VAL A 265 50.56 -9.69 -1.23
C VAL A 265 49.56 -9.33 -2.32
N LEU A 266 49.02 -10.36 -2.98
CA LEU A 266 47.90 -10.17 -3.90
C LEU A 266 46.65 -9.74 -3.15
N LYS A 267 45.99 -8.69 -3.64
CA LYS A 267 44.60 -8.40 -3.32
C LYS A 267 43.71 -8.76 -4.50
N GLY A 268 42.49 -9.19 -4.19
CA GLY A 268 41.41 -9.30 -5.16
C GLY A 268 40.90 -10.70 -5.44
N GLN A 269 39.86 -10.76 -6.27
CA GLN A 269 39.09 -11.97 -6.56
C GLN A 269 39.04 -12.17 -8.08
N PRO A 270 39.10 -13.41 -8.57
CA PRO A 270 38.86 -13.69 -9.97
C PRO A 270 37.40 -13.35 -10.31
N VAL A 271 37.19 -12.92 -11.54
CA VAL A 271 35.88 -12.61 -12.13
C VAL A 271 35.70 -13.45 -13.37
N LEU A 272 34.52 -14.07 -13.49
CA LEU A 272 34.15 -14.87 -14.66
C LEU A 272 33.19 -14.09 -15.54
N VAL A 273 33.55 -13.92 -16.82
CA VAL A 273 32.82 -13.05 -17.76
C VAL A 273 32.92 -13.60 -19.17
N ASP A 274 31.84 -13.51 -19.96
CA ASP A 274 31.85 -13.86 -21.38
C ASP A 274 32.12 -12.59 -22.20
N LEU A 275 33.39 -12.36 -22.54
CA LEU A 275 33.84 -11.11 -23.17
C LEU A 275 33.62 -11.10 -24.69
N ASN A 276 33.18 -12.21 -25.29
CA ASN A 276 33.02 -12.33 -26.76
C ASN A 276 31.67 -12.94 -27.20
N ASN A 277 30.79 -13.23 -26.24
CA ASN A 277 29.46 -13.82 -26.42
C ASN A 277 29.49 -15.21 -27.08
N ASP A 278 30.48 -16.04 -26.75
CA ASP A 278 30.60 -17.43 -27.21
C ASP A 278 30.05 -18.47 -26.19
N ASN A 279 29.49 -17.98 -25.08
CA ASN A 279 29.02 -18.74 -23.91
C ASN A 279 30.13 -19.46 -23.15
N LYS A 280 31.38 -19.02 -23.27
CA LYS A 280 32.49 -19.46 -22.41
C LYS A 280 32.91 -18.31 -21.53
N LEU A 281 33.38 -18.65 -20.34
CA LEU A 281 33.77 -17.66 -19.35
C LEU A 281 35.28 -17.46 -19.38
N GLU A 282 35.70 -16.24 -19.71
CA GLU A 282 37.05 -15.76 -19.44
C GLU A 282 37.26 -15.53 -17.94
N ILE A 283 38.52 -15.67 -17.52
CA ILE A 283 38.96 -15.36 -16.16
C ILE A 283 39.70 -14.03 -16.19
N ALA A 284 39.11 -13.02 -15.55
CA ALA A 284 39.73 -11.73 -15.34
C ALA A 284 40.16 -11.58 -13.88
N ALA A 285 41.36 -11.06 -13.64
CA ALA A 285 41.78 -10.70 -12.29
C ALA A 285 42.83 -9.59 -12.27
N SER A 286 42.78 -8.78 -11.22
CA SER A 286 43.74 -7.72 -10.94
C SER A 286 44.76 -8.16 -9.90
N VAL A 287 46.02 -7.75 -10.06
CA VAL A 287 47.07 -7.94 -9.06
C VAL A 287 47.40 -6.60 -8.40
N PHE A 288 47.30 -6.60 -7.06
CA PHE A 288 47.81 -5.52 -6.21
C PHE A 288 49.01 -5.99 -5.41
N TYR A 289 49.83 -5.03 -5.00
CA TYR A 289 50.85 -5.15 -3.98
C TYR A 289 50.30 -4.60 -2.67
N ASP A 290 50.46 -5.28 -1.54
CA ASP A 290 50.21 -4.73 -0.20
C ASP A 290 51.53 -4.62 0.57
N ASP A 291 51.86 -3.43 1.08
CA ASP A 291 52.99 -3.22 2.02
C ASP A 291 52.56 -3.11 3.50
N SER A 292 51.29 -3.38 3.82
CA SER A 292 50.72 -3.22 5.17
C SER A 292 51.51 -3.92 6.27
N ALA A 293 52.20 -5.02 5.94
CA ALA A 293 53.03 -5.77 6.87
C ALA A 293 54.31 -5.01 7.33
N THR A 294 54.70 -3.91 6.66
CA THR A 294 55.91 -3.14 7.00
C THR A 294 55.67 -2.05 8.06
N GLY A 295 54.40 -1.77 8.43
CA GLY A 295 54.07 -0.76 9.45
C GLY A 295 54.38 0.69 9.06
N GLU A 296 55.00 0.94 7.90
CA GLU A 296 55.28 2.28 7.36
C GLU A 296 54.25 2.66 6.29
N GLY A 297 53.03 3.01 6.73
CA GLY A 297 52.11 3.83 5.92
C GLY A 297 51.71 3.29 4.55
N VAL A 298 50.88 2.23 4.56
CA VAL A 298 49.79 1.90 3.62
C VAL A 298 49.95 2.46 2.20
N SER A 299 50.58 1.70 1.32
CA SER A 299 50.45 1.93 -0.11
C SER A 299 50.26 0.62 -0.85
N ASP A 300 48.98 0.27 -1.06
CA ASP A 300 48.63 -0.79 -1.99
C ASP A 300 49.00 -0.36 -3.42
N TRP A 301 49.68 -1.20 -4.23
CA TRP A 301 50.03 -0.87 -5.62
C TRP A 301 49.31 -1.74 -6.64
N PHE A 302 48.36 -1.21 -7.42
CA PHE A 302 47.84 -1.87 -8.62
C PHE A 302 48.97 -2.06 -9.63
N THR A 303 49.17 -3.30 -10.04
CA THR A 303 50.30 -3.67 -10.89
C THR A 303 49.83 -4.03 -12.29
N GLU A 304 48.82 -4.90 -12.43
CA GLU A 304 48.43 -5.47 -13.72
C GLU A 304 47.02 -6.08 -13.69
N LEU A 305 46.25 -5.91 -14.77
CA LEU A 305 45.04 -6.69 -15.08
C LEU A 305 45.44 -7.85 -15.99
N PHE A 306 45.00 -9.06 -15.66
CA PHE A 306 45.17 -10.25 -16.49
C PHE A 306 43.83 -10.78 -16.94
N VAL A 307 43.76 -11.21 -18.21
CA VAL A 307 42.59 -11.91 -18.75
C VAL A 307 43.05 -13.19 -19.44
N TYR A 308 42.42 -14.30 -19.08
CA TYR A 308 42.67 -15.63 -19.61
C TYR A 308 41.40 -16.18 -20.23
N SER A 309 41.56 -16.89 -21.34
CA SER A 309 40.48 -17.67 -21.97
C SER A 309 40.03 -18.81 -21.06
N ALA A 310 38.85 -19.35 -21.37
CA ALA A 310 38.33 -20.60 -20.82
C ALA A 310 39.26 -21.83 -20.96
N ASN A 311 40.32 -21.77 -21.78
CA ASN A 311 41.33 -22.83 -21.90
C ASN A 311 42.67 -22.43 -21.27
N GLY A 312 42.66 -21.54 -20.28
CA GLY A 312 43.86 -21.11 -19.54
C GLY A 312 44.92 -20.39 -20.38
N ALA A 313 44.66 -20.05 -21.63
CA ALA A 313 45.55 -19.25 -22.46
C ALA A 313 45.37 -17.76 -22.12
N LYS A 314 46.48 -17.07 -21.81
CA LYS A 314 46.48 -15.62 -21.59
C LYS A 314 46.04 -14.89 -22.86
N LEU A 315 44.93 -14.16 -22.78
CA LEU A 315 44.42 -13.34 -23.89
C LEU A 315 45.19 -12.03 -23.95
N PHE A 316 45.19 -11.29 -22.85
CA PHE A 316 45.98 -10.08 -22.70
C PHE A 316 46.37 -9.85 -21.24
N SER A 317 47.32 -8.94 -21.05
CA SER A 317 47.43 -8.23 -19.78
C SER A 317 47.67 -6.76 -20.01
N ASN A 318 47.13 -5.94 -19.12
CA ASN A 318 47.30 -4.51 -19.19
C ASN A 318 47.95 -4.00 -17.91
N CYS A 319 49.11 -3.39 -18.10
CA CYS A 319 49.98 -2.93 -17.03
C CYS A 319 50.15 -1.43 -17.13
N SER A 320 50.03 -0.75 -15.99
CA SER A 320 50.14 0.71 -15.92
C SER A 320 51.61 1.11 -15.85
N ILE A 321 52.31 1.13 -16.98
CA ILE A 321 53.72 1.55 -17.04
C ILE A 321 53.82 3.06 -16.83
N ASN A 322 54.76 3.50 -15.98
CA ASN A 322 55.10 4.91 -15.84
C ASN A 322 55.71 5.43 -17.16
N PRO A 323 55.09 6.41 -17.85
CA PRO A 323 55.58 6.90 -19.14
C PRO A 323 56.97 7.56 -19.08
N VAL A 324 57.48 7.87 -17.88
CA VAL A 324 58.78 8.54 -17.68
C VAL A 324 59.96 7.55 -17.70
N ALA A 325 59.73 6.24 -17.56
CA ALA A 325 60.78 5.22 -17.55
C ALA A 325 60.44 4.06 -18.52
N PRO A 326 60.56 4.25 -19.85
CA PRO A 326 60.18 3.24 -20.85
C PRO A 326 60.98 1.92 -20.80
N SER A 327 61.97 1.79 -19.91
CA SER A 327 62.71 0.54 -19.68
C SER A 327 62.22 -0.27 -18.48
N THR A 328 61.33 0.26 -17.63
CA THR A 328 60.80 -0.50 -16.49
C THR A 328 59.75 -1.47 -16.99
N ARG A 329 59.99 -2.77 -16.78
CA ARG A 329 58.99 -3.80 -17.01
C ARG A 329 57.85 -3.62 -16.03
N CYS A 330 56.68 -4.12 -16.40
CA CYS A 330 55.65 -4.49 -15.43
C CYS A 330 56.36 -5.33 -14.37
N ASN A 331 56.22 -4.95 -13.10
CA ASN A 331 56.82 -5.60 -11.93
C ASN A 331 58.23 -5.13 -11.51
N ASP A 332 58.77 -4.01 -12.02
CA ASP A 332 60.12 -3.58 -11.61
C ASP A 332 60.20 -2.84 -10.27
N GLY A 333 59.09 -2.44 -9.64
CA GLY A 333 59.02 -1.93 -8.24
C GLY A 333 59.91 -0.72 -7.86
N ASP A 334 60.77 -0.26 -8.76
CA ASP A 334 61.87 0.68 -8.50
C ASP A 334 61.57 2.09 -9.04
N GLY A 335 60.40 2.29 -9.65
CA GLY A 335 59.96 3.56 -10.21
C GLY A 335 59.44 4.54 -9.15
N GLN A 336 60.32 5.26 -8.46
CA GLN A 336 60.04 6.14 -7.32
C GLN A 336 58.97 7.27 -7.45
N VAL A 337 58.25 7.42 -8.57
CA VAL A 337 57.56 8.71 -8.85
C VAL A 337 56.03 8.64 -8.92
N ASN A 338 55.37 7.50 -9.18
CA ASN A 338 53.90 7.41 -9.12
C ASN A 338 53.47 6.00 -8.66
N LYS A 339 52.80 5.92 -7.50
CA LYS A 339 52.22 4.68 -6.95
C LYS A 339 50.74 4.61 -7.37
N TRP A 340 50.22 3.44 -7.74
CA TRP A 340 48.82 3.32 -8.19
C TRP A 340 47.97 2.53 -7.20
N GLU A 341 46.80 2.98 -6.75
CA GLU A 341 45.80 2.14 -6.03
C GLU A 341 44.68 1.73 -7.01
N GLY A 342 43.88 0.71 -6.72
CA GLY A 342 42.76 0.33 -7.61
C GLY A 342 41.80 -0.72 -7.07
N THR A 343 40.76 -1.04 -7.84
CA THR A 343 39.71 -2.01 -7.49
C THR A 343 39.89 -3.36 -8.14
N ASN A 344 39.28 -4.40 -7.53
CA ASN A 344 38.99 -5.64 -8.25
C ASN A 344 38.32 -5.33 -9.59
N PRO A 345 38.55 -6.15 -10.64
CA PRO A 345 37.83 -5.97 -11.86
C PRO A 345 36.34 -6.23 -11.62
N PHE A 346 35.51 -5.60 -12.42
CA PHE A 346 34.06 -5.78 -12.43
C PHE A 346 33.58 -5.70 -13.88
N VAL A 347 32.37 -6.20 -14.10
CA VAL A 347 31.80 -6.38 -15.44
C VAL A 347 30.80 -5.29 -15.75
N LEU A 348 30.91 -4.73 -16.95
CA LEU A 348 30.01 -3.70 -17.46
C LEU A 348 30.04 -3.74 -18.99
N ASP A 349 28.89 -3.75 -19.67
CA ASP A 349 28.79 -3.42 -21.10
C ASP A 349 28.89 -1.89 -21.25
N TYR A 350 30.13 -1.38 -21.31
CA TYR A 350 30.39 0.07 -21.25
C TYR A 350 29.98 0.76 -22.56
N ASP A 351 30.25 0.12 -23.70
CA ASP A 351 29.98 0.69 -25.02
C ASP A 351 28.58 0.35 -25.58
N LYS A 352 27.78 -0.40 -24.81
CA LYS A 352 26.39 -0.78 -25.08
C LYS A 352 26.25 -1.63 -26.34
N ASN A 353 27.23 -2.48 -26.62
CA ASN A 353 27.22 -3.36 -27.78
C ASN A 353 26.53 -4.71 -27.50
N GLY A 354 26.11 -4.96 -26.25
CA GLY A 354 25.50 -6.21 -25.78
C GLY A 354 26.51 -7.30 -25.42
N ILE A 355 27.78 -6.94 -25.25
CA ILE A 355 28.88 -7.81 -24.84
C ILE A 355 29.47 -7.19 -23.58
N ASP A 356 29.70 -8.02 -22.57
CA ASP A 356 30.30 -7.59 -21.32
C ASP A 356 31.76 -7.15 -21.54
N ASP A 357 32.16 -6.05 -20.90
CA ASP A 357 33.55 -5.61 -20.84
C ASP A 357 34.12 -5.80 -19.42
N ILE A 358 35.44 -5.83 -19.33
CA ILE A 358 36.13 -5.85 -18.04
C ILE A 358 36.61 -4.45 -17.66
N CYS A 359 36.11 -3.95 -16.54
CA CYS A 359 36.42 -2.63 -16.01
C CYS A 359 37.15 -2.72 -14.68
N PHE A 360 37.95 -1.71 -14.36
CA PHE A 360 38.49 -1.48 -13.02
C PHE A 360 38.80 0.00 -12.83
N ILE A 361 38.88 0.43 -11.57
CA ILE A 361 39.28 1.80 -11.24
C ILE A 361 40.72 1.77 -10.77
N LYS A 362 41.52 2.75 -11.20
CA LYS A 362 42.89 2.97 -10.72
C LYS A 362 43.13 4.43 -10.38
N ASP A 363 44.12 4.70 -9.55
CA ASP A 363 44.45 6.06 -9.13
C ASP A 363 45.93 6.27 -8.86
N ALA A 364 46.49 7.40 -9.29
CA ALA A 364 47.88 7.76 -9.03
C ALA A 364 48.01 8.51 -7.69
N LYS A 365 48.58 7.84 -6.69
CA LYS A 365 49.00 8.41 -5.41
C LYS A 365 50.26 9.27 -5.59
N LYS A 366 50.21 10.52 -5.14
CA LYS A 366 51.38 11.42 -5.10
C LYS A 366 52.27 11.06 -3.91
N SER A 367 53.59 11.22 -4.07
CA SER A 367 54.66 10.80 -3.14
C SER A 367 54.35 10.78 -1.63
N ILE A 368 55.01 9.82 -0.95
CA ILE A 368 55.12 9.58 0.49
C ILE A 368 54.78 10.83 1.35
N GLY A 369 53.63 10.80 2.02
CA GLY A 369 53.24 11.79 3.04
C GLY A 369 51.99 12.62 2.74
N ILE A 370 51.37 12.52 1.55
CA ILE A 370 50.10 13.18 1.24
C ILE A 370 49.08 12.09 0.83
N THR A 371 48.02 11.90 1.60
CA THR A 371 46.92 10.94 1.33
C THR A 371 45.98 11.39 0.21
N ARG A 372 46.39 12.33 -0.64
CA ARG A 372 45.53 12.88 -1.69
C ARG A 372 45.73 12.18 -3.02
N PHE A 373 44.64 11.61 -3.46
CA PHE A 373 44.36 11.00 -4.74
C PHE A 373 44.16 12.09 -5.80
N GLU A 374 44.92 12.06 -6.90
CA GLU A 374 44.94 13.14 -7.90
C GLU A 374 44.46 12.69 -9.29
N LYS A 375 44.35 11.39 -9.58
CA LYS A 375 44.05 10.87 -10.93
C LYS A 375 43.31 9.54 -10.92
N MET A 376 42.20 9.46 -10.18
CA MET A 376 41.29 8.33 -10.28
C MET A 376 40.77 8.22 -11.71
N ALA A 377 40.79 7.02 -12.28
CA ALA A 377 40.26 6.74 -13.61
C ALA A 377 39.61 5.35 -13.67
N LEU A 378 38.44 5.30 -14.28
CA LEU A 378 37.80 4.07 -14.74
C LEU A 378 38.43 3.66 -16.08
N ASN A 379 38.91 2.43 -16.17
CA ASN A 379 39.44 1.84 -17.40
C ASN A 379 38.65 0.57 -17.72
N CYS A 380 38.17 0.46 -18.97
CA CYS A 380 37.47 -0.71 -19.46
C CYS A 380 38.14 -1.27 -20.72
N TYR A 381 38.13 -2.60 -20.83
CA TYR A 381 38.78 -3.35 -21.91
C TYR A 381 37.84 -4.41 -22.46
N ASN A 382 37.87 -4.60 -23.78
CA ASN A 382 37.14 -5.67 -24.45
C ASN A 382 37.96 -6.97 -24.50
N TYR A 383 37.40 -8.03 -25.11
CA TYR A 383 38.07 -9.33 -25.33
C TYR A 383 39.48 -9.25 -25.95
N SER A 384 39.70 -8.30 -26.87
CA SER A 384 40.99 -8.15 -27.58
C SER A 384 42.05 -7.45 -26.72
N GLY A 385 41.67 -6.93 -25.54
CA GLY A 385 42.52 -6.13 -24.67
C GLY A 385 42.64 -4.67 -25.10
N ASP A 386 41.80 -4.22 -26.03
CA ASP A 386 41.75 -2.82 -26.43
C ASP A 386 41.09 -1.99 -25.31
N GLU A 387 41.71 -0.85 -24.93
CA GLU A 387 41.11 0.11 -24.01
C GLU A 387 39.95 0.83 -24.71
N ILE A 388 38.71 0.46 -24.36
CA ILE A 388 37.50 1.08 -24.92
C ILE A 388 37.04 2.30 -24.13
N ALA A 389 37.46 2.39 -22.86
CA ALA A 389 37.13 3.50 -21.98
C ALA A 389 38.31 3.89 -21.07
N LYS A 390 38.49 5.21 -20.91
CA LYS A 390 39.37 5.80 -19.91
C LYS A 390 38.78 7.11 -19.41
N VAL A 391 38.05 7.02 -18.30
CA VAL A 391 37.27 8.13 -17.76
C VAL A 391 37.90 8.59 -16.46
N ASN A 392 38.30 9.87 -16.38
CA ASN A 392 38.79 10.42 -15.11
C ASN A 392 37.61 10.61 -14.16
N LEU A 393 37.72 10.08 -12.95
CA LEU A 393 36.76 10.30 -11.87
C LEU A 393 37.18 11.55 -11.10
N SER A 394 36.23 12.36 -10.63
CA SER A 394 36.56 13.51 -9.78
C SER A 394 37.22 13.04 -8.47
N ASN A 395 38.25 13.76 -8.00
CA ASN A 395 39.06 13.36 -6.86
C ASN A 395 38.21 13.07 -5.60
N ALA A 396 38.31 11.85 -5.07
CA ALA A 396 37.87 11.52 -3.73
C ALA A 396 38.95 11.93 -2.70
N GLU A 397 38.54 12.26 -1.48
CA GLU A 397 39.49 12.62 -0.40
C GLU A 397 40.21 11.40 0.20
N ASP A 398 39.74 10.18 -0.09
CA ASP A 398 40.28 8.92 0.43
C ASP A 398 40.37 7.80 -0.64
N GLY A 399 41.19 6.79 -0.35
CA GLY A 399 41.70 5.84 -1.34
C GLY A 399 40.71 4.82 -1.83
N ILE A 400 41.04 4.21 -2.97
CA ILE A 400 40.29 3.10 -3.53
C ILE A 400 40.78 1.82 -2.86
N LYS A 401 40.11 1.39 -1.78
CA LYS A 401 40.37 0.08 -1.16
C LYS A 401 39.21 -0.86 -1.45
N GLY A 402 39.47 -1.90 -2.27
CA GLY A 402 38.62 -3.08 -2.46
C GLY A 402 37.79 -3.11 -3.76
N THR A 403 36.64 -3.76 -3.76
CA THR A 403 35.78 -3.99 -4.93
C THR A 403 34.94 -2.77 -5.29
N ALA A 404 34.79 -2.47 -6.59
CA ALA A 404 33.75 -1.54 -7.08
C ALA A 404 32.50 -2.34 -7.47
N MET A 405 31.34 -1.70 -7.35
CA MET A 405 30.07 -2.27 -7.77
C MET A 405 29.48 -1.45 -8.91
N ALA A 406 28.80 -2.10 -9.86
CA ALA A 406 28.07 -1.44 -10.93
C ALA A 406 26.56 -1.64 -10.74
N ALA A 407 25.79 -0.55 -10.61
CA ALA A 407 24.33 -0.61 -10.51
C ALA A 407 23.72 0.68 -11.08
N ASP A 408 22.55 0.58 -11.71
CA ASP A 408 21.80 1.75 -12.16
C ASP A 408 21.16 2.41 -10.93
N MET A 409 21.69 3.55 -10.50
CA MET A 409 21.31 4.22 -9.25
C MET A 409 20.50 5.50 -9.49
N ASP A 410 20.29 5.91 -10.74
CA ASP A 410 19.42 7.05 -11.08
C ASP A 410 18.38 6.79 -12.18
N ASN A 411 18.20 5.51 -12.53
CA ASN A 411 17.19 4.99 -13.45
C ASN A 411 17.30 5.58 -14.86
N ASP A 412 18.53 5.82 -15.33
CA ASP A 412 18.80 6.26 -16.70
C ASP A 412 19.13 5.11 -17.67
N GLY A 413 19.16 3.86 -17.16
CA GLY A 413 19.47 2.65 -17.90
C GLY A 413 20.97 2.39 -18.06
N GLU A 414 21.84 3.28 -17.56
CA GLU A 414 23.28 3.05 -17.41
C GLU A 414 23.58 2.60 -15.97
N LYS A 415 24.60 1.76 -15.78
CA LYS A 415 25.05 1.41 -14.43
C LYS A 415 26.05 2.43 -13.95
N GLU A 416 25.77 3.08 -12.83
CA GLU A 416 26.75 3.84 -12.07
C GLU A 416 27.80 2.95 -11.42
N ILE A 417 28.97 3.53 -11.18
CA ILE A 417 30.07 2.92 -10.47
C ILE A 417 30.04 3.35 -9.00
N ILE A 418 29.74 2.40 -8.13
CA ILE A 418 29.68 2.57 -6.70
C ILE A 418 31.02 2.13 -6.11
N ILE A 419 31.65 3.02 -5.35
CA ILE A 419 32.85 2.74 -4.56
C ILE A 419 32.63 3.09 -3.09
N SER A 420 33.66 2.86 -2.28
CA SER A 420 33.61 3.03 -0.83
C SER A 420 33.31 4.43 -0.32
N HIS A 421 33.16 5.46 -1.16
CA HIS A 421 32.83 6.84 -0.74
C HIS A 421 31.83 7.54 -1.66
N ASP A 422 31.73 7.09 -2.91
CA ASP A 422 31.09 7.83 -3.98
C ASP A 422 30.36 6.89 -4.94
N ILE A 423 29.33 7.42 -5.58
CA ILE A 423 28.66 6.83 -6.74
C ILE A 423 28.99 7.74 -7.92
N TYR A 424 29.61 7.18 -8.97
CA TYR A 424 29.99 7.89 -10.19
C TYR A 424 29.12 7.45 -11.36
N LYS A 425 28.64 8.42 -12.14
CA LYS A 425 28.17 8.14 -13.51
C LYS A 425 29.32 7.63 -14.37
N LEU A 426 29.02 6.93 -15.46
CA LEU A 426 30.02 6.41 -16.41
C LEU A 426 30.88 7.50 -17.08
N ASN A 427 30.45 8.77 -17.03
CA ASN A 427 31.22 9.93 -17.50
C ASN A 427 32.20 10.49 -16.44
N GLY A 428 32.25 9.91 -15.24
CA GLY A 428 33.14 10.28 -14.14
C GLY A 428 32.63 11.36 -13.19
N THR A 429 31.42 11.87 -13.38
CA THR A 429 30.80 12.81 -12.42
C THR A 429 30.21 12.08 -11.23
N ILE A 430 30.39 12.64 -10.03
CA ILE A 430 29.76 12.15 -8.80
C ILE A 430 28.24 12.34 -8.87
N LEU A 431 27.50 11.25 -8.74
CA LEU A 431 26.06 11.21 -8.48
C LEU A 431 25.77 11.42 -6.98
N PHE A 432 26.52 10.72 -6.12
CA PHE A 432 26.33 10.72 -4.65
C PHE A 432 27.67 10.56 -3.94
N SER A 433 27.87 11.19 -2.78
CA SER A 433 29.14 11.13 -2.03
C SER A 433 28.87 11.17 -0.52
N MET A 434 29.58 10.34 0.24
CA MET A 434 29.53 10.31 1.70
C MET A 434 30.93 10.07 2.29
N PRO A 435 31.80 11.09 2.29
CA PRO A 435 33.21 10.95 2.67
C PRO A 435 33.43 10.62 4.17
N SER A 436 32.39 10.66 5.00
CA SER A 436 32.50 10.36 6.44
C SER A 436 32.56 8.87 6.78
N LEU A 437 32.28 8.00 5.81
CA LEU A 437 32.28 6.54 5.97
C LEU A 437 33.52 6.00 5.26
N SER A 438 34.48 5.43 6.00
CA SER A 438 35.76 4.94 5.44
C SER A 438 35.66 3.53 4.83
N ASP A 439 36.63 3.17 3.97
CA ASP A 439 37.14 1.83 3.59
C ASP A 439 36.18 0.62 3.43
N VAL A 440 34.87 0.80 3.21
CA VAL A 440 33.95 -0.35 2.96
C VAL A 440 33.01 -0.15 1.80
N HIS A 441 32.70 -1.29 1.18
CA HIS A 441 31.80 -1.48 0.06
C HIS A 441 30.33 -1.25 0.45
N PRO A 442 29.72 -0.14 0.00
CA PRO A 442 28.28 -0.05 0.02
C PRO A 442 27.69 -1.13 -0.90
N VAL A 443 26.46 -1.52 -0.59
CA VAL A 443 25.70 -2.48 -1.37
C VAL A 443 24.44 -1.79 -1.87
N ALA A 444 24.21 -1.83 -3.17
CA ALA A 444 22.95 -1.39 -3.77
C ALA A 444 21.92 -2.52 -3.70
N VAL A 445 20.83 -2.30 -2.97
CA VAL A 445 19.81 -3.30 -2.62
C VAL A 445 18.47 -2.63 -2.42
N ASP A 446 17.37 -3.25 -2.85
CA ASP A 446 16.02 -2.86 -2.45
C ASP A 446 15.77 -3.34 -1.01
N ILE A 447 15.88 -2.48 0.00
CA ILE A 447 15.70 -2.87 1.41
C ILE A 447 14.26 -2.67 1.90
N ASP A 448 13.49 -1.80 1.26
CA ASP A 448 12.12 -1.47 1.69
C ASP A 448 11.03 -2.19 0.87
N GLY A 449 11.42 -3.03 -0.10
CA GLY A 449 10.54 -3.87 -0.92
C GLY A 449 9.86 -3.10 -2.05
N ASN A 450 10.43 -1.95 -2.41
CA ASN A 450 9.83 -0.96 -3.29
C ASN A 450 10.23 -1.18 -4.77
N LYS A 451 11.10 -2.16 -5.05
CA LYS A 451 11.72 -2.53 -6.34
C LYS A 451 12.76 -1.55 -6.86
N GLY A 452 13.05 -0.50 -6.12
CA GLY A 452 14.10 0.48 -6.34
C GLY A 452 15.37 0.09 -5.58
N LEU A 453 16.55 0.39 -6.14
CA LEU A 453 17.82 0.13 -5.44
C LEU A 453 18.08 1.22 -4.39
N ASP A 454 18.02 0.83 -3.12
CA ASP A 454 18.55 1.58 -1.98
C ASP A 454 20.06 1.34 -1.83
N LEU A 455 20.67 2.00 -0.85
CA LEU A 455 22.09 1.84 -0.53
C LEU A 455 22.27 1.51 0.95
N VAL A 456 22.89 0.38 1.27
CA VAL A 456 23.30 0.06 2.64
C VAL A 456 24.82 0.05 2.76
N TRP A 457 25.34 0.65 3.81
CA TRP A 457 26.75 0.95 3.96
C TRP A 457 27.20 0.67 5.40
N THR A 458 28.17 -0.23 5.58
CA THR A 458 28.67 -0.60 6.92
C THR A 458 30.17 -0.42 7.00
N PHE A 459 30.74 0.05 8.11
CA PHE A 459 32.17 -0.07 8.40
C PHE A 459 32.43 -0.03 9.90
N GLY A 460 33.29 -0.93 10.39
CA GLY A 460 33.71 -0.94 11.79
C GLY A 460 32.51 -1.05 12.72
N ASN A 461 32.13 0.05 13.36
CA ASN A 461 30.97 0.14 14.23
C ASN A 461 29.83 0.99 13.65
N THR A 462 29.87 1.37 12.37
CA THR A 462 28.83 2.21 11.77
C THR A 462 28.09 1.48 10.67
N THR A 463 26.78 1.59 10.66
CA THR A 463 25.90 1.14 9.57
C THR A 463 24.98 2.29 9.17
N LYS A 464 24.80 2.53 7.88
CA LYS A 464 23.84 3.47 7.32
C LYS A 464 23.02 2.85 6.21
N VAL A 465 21.75 3.23 6.14
CA VAL A 465 20.82 2.89 5.06
C VAL A 465 20.40 4.19 4.40
N PHE A 466 20.42 4.25 3.08
CA PHE A 466 19.90 5.35 2.27
C PHE A 466 18.81 4.80 1.37
N LEU A 467 17.57 5.24 1.59
CA LEU A 467 16.46 4.81 0.76
C LEU A 467 16.39 5.64 -0.53
N ASP A 468 16.07 4.96 -1.62
CA ASP A 468 15.80 5.52 -2.93
C ASP A 468 14.50 6.33 -2.92
N SER A 469 14.26 7.12 -3.98
CA SER A 469 13.13 8.05 -4.03
C SER A 469 11.91 7.52 -4.81
N ALA A 470 11.96 6.30 -5.35
CA ALA A 470 11.03 5.83 -6.39
C ALA A 470 9.58 5.65 -5.93
N ASN A 471 9.38 5.22 -4.69
CA ASN A 471 8.06 4.79 -4.20
C ASN A 471 7.43 5.67 -3.15
N TYR A 472 8.03 6.83 -2.87
CA TYR A 472 7.32 7.83 -2.11
C TYR A 472 6.42 8.62 -3.08
N THR A 473 5.16 8.18 -3.22
CA THR A 473 4.20 8.90 -4.08
C THR A 473 3.99 10.30 -3.53
N ILE A 474 3.83 11.25 -4.44
CA ILE A 474 3.21 12.53 -4.15
C ILE A 474 1.79 12.39 -4.67
N ASP A 475 0.81 12.53 -3.76
CA ASP A 475 -0.61 12.49 -4.12
C ASP A 475 -1.30 13.68 -3.47
N LEU A 476 -1.36 14.75 -4.21
CA LEU A 476 -2.03 15.98 -3.90
C LEU A 476 -3.51 15.80 -4.20
N SER A 477 -4.36 16.58 -3.54
CA SER A 477 -5.78 16.62 -3.87
C SER A 477 -6.43 17.89 -3.33
N VAL A 478 -7.48 18.32 -4.02
CA VAL A 478 -8.37 19.38 -3.51
C VAL A 478 -9.53 18.72 -2.75
N PHE A 479 -9.47 18.76 -1.43
CA PHE A 479 -10.42 18.05 -0.57
C PHE A 479 -11.76 18.78 -0.41
N ASP A 480 -11.72 20.11 -0.20
CA ASP A 480 -12.93 20.92 -0.07
C ASP A 480 -12.68 22.37 -0.52
N ILE A 481 -13.76 23.03 -0.92
CA ILE A 481 -13.85 24.46 -1.24
C ILE A 481 -14.96 25.05 -0.38
N SER A 482 -14.69 26.10 0.37
CA SER A 482 -15.66 26.80 1.22
C SER A 482 -15.70 28.28 0.87
N PHE A 483 -16.84 28.90 1.14
CA PHE A 483 -17.07 30.31 0.85
C PHE A 483 -17.39 31.04 2.15
N SER A 484 -16.76 32.19 2.37
CA SER A 484 -17.19 33.16 3.39
C SER A 484 -17.25 34.56 2.79
N ARG A 485 -18.28 35.34 3.12
CA ARG A 485 -18.47 36.67 2.54
C ARG A 485 -17.49 37.63 3.20
N PHE A 486 -16.64 38.27 2.40
CA PHE A 486 -15.77 39.33 2.89
C PHE A 486 -16.47 40.70 2.81
N ASN A 487 -17.18 40.94 1.70
CA ASN A 487 -18.11 42.06 1.54
C ASN A 487 -19.15 41.75 0.44
N SER A 488 -20.00 42.71 0.10
CA SER A 488 -21.07 42.55 -0.90
C SER A 488 -20.60 42.25 -2.34
N THR A 489 -19.30 42.36 -2.62
CA THR A 489 -18.73 42.18 -3.96
C THR A 489 -17.62 41.13 -4.01
N HIS A 490 -17.05 40.74 -2.85
CA HIS A 490 -15.94 39.80 -2.75
C HIS A 490 -16.24 38.72 -1.71
N ILE A 491 -15.97 37.49 -2.10
CA ILE A 491 -16.10 36.30 -1.29
C ILE A 491 -14.69 35.80 -1.00
N ASN A 492 -14.40 35.56 0.27
CA ASN A 492 -13.24 34.80 0.70
C ASN A 492 -13.50 33.32 0.41
N VAL A 493 -12.74 32.77 -0.51
CA VAL A 493 -12.83 31.38 -0.91
C VAL A 493 -11.67 30.64 -0.27
N THR A 494 -11.97 29.56 0.45
CA THR A 494 -10.96 28.78 1.18
C THR A 494 -11.00 27.33 0.71
N SER A 495 -9.84 26.80 0.31
CA SER A 495 -9.68 25.42 -0.11
C SER A 495 -8.76 24.65 0.81
N ILE A 496 -9.09 23.40 1.10
CA ILE A 496 -8.19 22.47 1.80
C ILE A 496 -7.50 21.61 0.75
N LEU A 497 -6.18 21.75 0.66
CA LEU A 497 -5.30 20.95 -0.18
C LEU A 497 -4.68 19.87 0.70
N LYS A 498 -4.63 18.63 0.24
CA LYS A 498 -4.03 17.52 0.99
C LYS A 498 -2.86 16.96 0.20
N ASN A 499 -1.89 16.41 0.91
CA ASN A 499 -0.89 15.50 0.37
C ASN A 499 -1.08 14.15 1.07
N THR A 500 -1.73 13.20 0.40
CA THR A 500 -1.87 11.82 0.86
C THR A 500 -0.64 10.97 0.57
N GLY A 501 0.30 11.51 -0.22
CA GLY A 501 1.59 10.91 -0.52
C GLY A 501 2.56 10.89 0.65
N GLU A 502 3.69 10.24 0.41
CA GLU A 502 4.69 9.93 1.42
C GLU A 502 5.85 10.92 1.52
N VAL A 503 6.01 11.83 0.54
CA VAL A 503 7.04 12.88 0.56
C VAL A 503 6.44 14.23 0.93
N GLU A 504 7.18 15.04 1.69
CA GLU A 504 6.90 16.49 1.74
C GLU A 504 7.28 17.17 0.42
N VAL A 505 6.33 17.90 -0.14
CA VAL A 505 6.51 18.55 -1.44
C VAL A 505 6.56 20.04 -1.25
N ASN A 506 7.56 20.66 -1.88
CA ASN A 506 7.80 22.09 -1.82
C ASN A 506 7.62 22.69 -3.21
N GLY A 507 7.15 23.94 -3.27
CA GLY A 507 7.06 24.64 -4.54
C GLY A 507 5.79 24.33 -5.35
N ILE A 508 4.81 23.65 -4.76
CA ILE A 508 3.56 23.28 -5.43
C ILE A 508 2.85 24.56 -5.87
N LYS A 509 2.53 24.68 -7.17
CA LYS A 509 1.78 25.81 -7.70
C LYS A 509 0.29 25.49 -7.61
N THR A 510 -0.45 26.30 -6.84
CA THR A 510 -1.91 26.19 -6.74
C THR A 510 -2.58 27.41 -7.34
N ILE A 511 -3.73 27.22 -7.99
CA ILE A 511 -4.56 28.28 -8.54
C ILE A 511 -6.01 28.12 -8.09
N MET A 512 -6.63 29.25 -7.77
CA MET A 512 -8.05 29.35 -7.44
C MET A 512 -8.65 30.45 -8.31
N TYR A 513 -9.73 30.15 -9.04
CA TYR A 513 -10.33 31.15 -9.93
C TYR A 513 -11.83 31.01 -10.16
N ASN A 514 -12.45 32.15 -10.45
CA ASN A 514 -13.84 32.25 -10.88
C ASN A 514 -13.96 31.82 -12.34
N THR A 515 -14.65 30.71 -12.59
CA THR A 515 -14.83 30.12 -13.94
C THR A 515 -15.55 31.02 -14.94
N ARG A 516 -16.30 32.03 -14.47
CA ARG A 516 -17.06 32.95 -15.32
C ARG A 516 -16.31 34.24 -15.63
N THR A 517 -15.67 34.86 -14.64
CA THR A 517 -14.94 36.12 -14.83
C THR A 517 -13.46 35.93 -15.17
N LEU A 518 -12.94 34.72 -14.91
CA LEU A 518 -11.52 34.36 -15.01
C LEU A 518 -10.61 35.11 -14.02
N GLU A 519 -11.19 35.78 -13.02
CA GLU A 519 -10.43 36.32 -11.89
C GLU A 519 -9.77 35.17 -11.12
N ASN A 520 -8.45 35.23 -10.91
CA ASN A 520 -7.68 34.16 -10.29
C ASN A 520 -6.73 34.67 -9.19
N LYS A 521 -6.32 33.73 -8.34
CA LYS A 521 -5.25 33.86 -7.34
C LYS A 521 -4.38 32.62 -7.40
N THR A 522 -3.07 32.81 -7.35
CA THR A 522 -2.09 31.73 -7.35
C THR A 522 -1.27 31.78 -6.07
N ALA A 523 -0.81 30.63 -5.58
CA ALA A 523 0.17 30.54 -4.53
C ALA A 523 1.18 29.43 -4.83
N THR A 524 2.36 29.55 -4.24
CA THR A 524 3.38 28.50 -4.22
C THR A 524 3.49 28.02 -2.78
N ILE A 525 3.25 26.74 -2.54
CA ILE A 525 3.07 26.19 -1.19
C ILE A 525 3.95 24.96 -0.96
N SER A 526 4.04 24.57 0.31
CA SER A 526 4.63 23.30 0.71
C SER A 526 3.63 22.52 1.55
N ILE A 527 3.44 21.24 1.24
CA ILE A 527 2.53 20.35 1.99
C ILE A 527 3.35 19.15 2.49
N ARG A 528 3.37 18.98 3.82
CA ARG A 528 4.06 17.87 4.51
C ARG A 528 3.42 16.52 4.14
N LYS A 529 4.16 15.42 4.35
CA LYS A 529 3.65 14.04 4.29
C LYS A 529 2.35 13.92 5.10
N SER A 530 1.31 13.34 4.49
CA SER A 530 -0.02 13.18 5.11
C SER A 530 -0.59 14.49 5.69
N GLY A 531 -0.15 15.63 5.15
CA GLY A 531 -0.45 16.96 5.66
C GLY A 531 -1.56 17.64 4.88
N ASN A 532 -2.14 18.68 5.50
CA ASN A 532 -3.11 19.55 4.87
C ASN A 532 -2.56 20.98 4.80
N PHE A 533 -2.91 21.71 3.74
CA PHE A 533 -2.64 23.13 3.59
C PHE A 533 -3.94 23.86 3.23
N THR A 534 -4.18 25.00 3.88
CA THR A 534 -5.36 25.83 3.62
C THR A 534 -4.99 26.98 2.70
N PHE A 535 -5.54 27.00 1.49
CA PHE A 535 -5.37 28.10 0.54
C PHE A 535 -6.62 28.99 0.52
N SER A 536 -6.48 30.25 0.96
CA SER A 536 -7.58 31.22 0.99
C SER A 536 -7.32 32.42 0.08
N ALA A 537 -8.35 32.88 -0.63
CA ALA A 537 -8.25 33.99 -1.55
C ALA A 537 -9.58 34.77 -1.67
N LEU A 538 -9.48 36.09 -1.82
CA LEU A 538 -10.64 36.95 -2.13
C LEU A 538 -10.91 36.93 -3.64
N LEU A 539 -12.11 36.54 -4.03
CA LEU A 539 -12.61 36.56 -5.42
C LEU A 539 -13.92 37.31 -5.53
N GLY A 540 -14.11 38.06 -6.62
CA GLY A 540 -15.39 38.63 -6.98
C GLY A 540 -16.33 37.53 -7.50
N LEU A 541 -17.31 37.12 -6.71
CA LEU A 541 -18.29 36.09 -7.07
C LEU A 541 -19.71 36.66 -6.99
N LYS A 542 -20.54 36.27 -7.96
CA LYS A 542 -22.00 36.42 -7.93
C LYS A 542 -22.63 35.04 -7.75
N GLU A 543 -23.84 35.00 -7.23
CA GLU A 543 -24.64 33.78 -7.13
C GLU A 543 -24.62 33.00 -8.45
N THR A 544 -24.57 31.66 -8.35
CA THR A 544 -24.45 30.67 -9.44
C THR A 544 -23.12 30.67 -10.20
N GLN A 545 -22.14 31.51 -9.83
CA GLN A 545 -20.80 31.43 -10.43
C GLN A 545 -20.00 30.32 -9.76
N LYS A 546 -19.17 29.60 -10.52
CA LYS A 546 -18.37 28.50 -9.98
C LYS A 546 -16.94 28.93 -9.73
N VAL A 547 -16.35 28.44 -8.64
CA VAL A 547 -14.91 28.46 -8.42
C VAL A 547 -14.33 27.11 -8.80
N MET A 548 -13.19 27.16 -9.49
CA MET A 548 -12.30 26.02 -9.65
C MET A 548 -11.05 26.26 -8.82
N VAL A 549 -10.63 25.23 -8.08
CA VAL A 549 -9.32 25.18 -7.43
C VAL A 549 -8.54 24.03 -8.06
N SER A 550 -7.28 24.28 -8.36
CA SER A 550 -6.34 23.26 -8.81
C SER A 550 -5.04 23.34 -8.00
N VAL A 551 -4.59 22.19 -7.54
CA VAL A 551 -3.24 21.98 -6.97
C VAL A 551 -2.39 21.35 -8.08
N ASP A 552 -1.11 21.72 -8.13
CA ASP A 552 -0.20 21.37 -9.24
C ASP A 552 -0.76 21.66 -10.64
N PHE A 553 -1.30 22.86 -10.85
CA PHE A 553 -2.06 23.17 -12.07
C PHE A 553 -1.22 23.17 -13.36
N ASP A 554 0.09 23.16 -13.25
CA ASP A 554 1.06 23.02 -14.33
C ASP A 554 1.56 21.59 -14.54
N ASN A 555 1.12 20.64 -13.71
CA ASN A 555 1.41 19.22 -13.81
C ASN A 555 2.93 18.95 -13.79
N GLU A 556 3.68 19.72 -12.99
CA GLU A 556 5.14 19.58 -12.84
C GLU A 556 5.51 18.44 -11.88
N ILE A 557 4.54 17.99 -11.07
CA ILE A 557 4.66 16.89 -10.12
C ILE A 557 3.99 15.66 -10.74
N ASN A 558 4.67 14.51 -10.70
CA ASN A 558 4.11 13.26 -11.19
C ASN A 558 3.34 12.55 -10.05
N GLU A 559 2.04 12.41 -10.22
CA GLU A 559 1.13 11.91 -9.18
C GLU A 559 0.43 10.62 -9.59
N SER A 560 -0.06 9.82 -8.64
CA SER A 560 -0.74 8.56 -9.00
C SER A 560 -2.14 8.79 -9.57
N ASN A 561 -2.75 9.95 -9.27
CA ASN A 561 -4.09 10.32 -9.71
C ASN A 561 -4.20 11.82 -9.97
N GLU A 562 -3.99 12.26 -11.20
CA GLU A 562 -4.09 13.68 -11.58
C GLU A 562 -5.52 14.25 -11.50
N ASP A 563 -6.56 13.42 -11.48
CA ASP A 563 -7.95 13.90 -11.50
C ASP A 563 -8.40 14.49 -10.15
N ASN A 564 -7.74 14.11 -9.05
CA ASN A 564 -8.06 14.62 -7.71
C ASN A 564 -7.48 16.03 -7.47
N ASN A 565 -6.63 16.51 -8.37
CA ASN A 565 -5.95 17.80 -8.29
C ASN A 565 -6.85 18.98 -8.58
N VAL A 566 -8.09 18.73 -9.04
CA VAL A 566 -9.05 19.78 -9.42
C VAL A 566 -10.38 19.55 -8.72
N ALA A 567 -10.89 20.60 -8.07
CA ALA A 567 -12.27 20.64 -7.59
C ALA A 567 -13.01 21.87 -8.10
N VAL A 568 -14.30 21.73 -8.34
CA VAL A 568 -15.19 22.80 -8.78
C VAL A 568 -16.38 22.90 -7.84
N LYS A 569 -16.67 24.09 -7.33
CA LYS A 569 -17.85 24.34 -6.48
C LYS A 569 -18.59 25.59 -6.93
N GLU A 570 -19.92 25.49 -6.99
CA GLU A 570 -20.79 26.62 -7.30
C GLU A 570 -20.99 27.49 -6.06
N PHE A 571 -20.78 28.79 -6.21
CA PHE A 571 -21.08 29.76 -5.17
C PHE A 571 -22.58 30.03 -5.14
N VAL A 572 -23.19 29.66 -4.03
CA VAL A 572 -24.55 30.04 -3.67
C VAL A 572 -24.44 31.10 -2.59
N ASP A 573 -25.10 32.24 -2.77
CA ASP A 573 -24.99 33.36 -1.83
C ASP A 573 -25.87 33.10 -0.59
N LEU A 574 -25.44 32.15 0.24
CA LEU A 574 -26.12 31.73 1.45
C LEU A 574 -25.75 32.65 2.64
N PRO A 575 -26.66 32.83 3.61
CA PRO A 575 -26.40 33.64 4.80
C PRO A 575 -25.33 33.01 5.70
N HIS A 576 -24.55 33.84 6.39
CA HIS A 576 -23.62 33.41 7.43
C HIS A 576 -24.38 33.13 8.72
N VAL A 577 -24.18 31.95 9.29
CA VAL A 577 -24.89 31.46 10.47
C VAL A 577 -23.89 31.33 11.61
N PHE A 578 -24.06 32.13 12.66
CA PHE A 578 -23.34 31.98 13.92
C PHE A 578 -24.20 31.23 14.91
N VAL A 579 -23.62 30.25 15.62
CA VAL A 579 -24.32 29.45 16.63
C VAL A 579 -23.79 29.80 18.02
N ASP A 580 -24.67 30.35 18.84
CA ASP A 580 -24.44 30.69 20.23
C ASP A 580 -25.06 29.64 21.16
N THR A 581 -24.19 28.92 21.87
CA THR A 581 -24.55 27.87 22.84
C THR A 581 -24.19 28.27 24.27
N VAL A 582 -23.99 29.57 24.54
CA VAL A 582 -23.63 30.05 25.88
C VAL A 582 -24.68 29.62 26.91
N ASN A 583 -24.20 29.11 28.04
CA ASN A 583 -25.00 28.57 29.15
C ASN A 583 -25.88 27.36 28.80
N LEU A 584 -25.59 26.65 27.70
CA LEU A 584 -26.14 25.31 27.52
C LEU A 584 -25.54 24.38 28.58
N GLU A 585 -26.38 23.68 29.33
CA GLU A 585 -25.99 22.77 30.41
C GLU A 585 -26.22 21.30 30.01
N PRO A 586 -25.25 20.40 30.28
CA PRO A 586 -23.92 20.66 30.85
C PRO A 586 -23.00 21.43 29.88
N SER A 587 -21.99 22.15 30.37
CA SER A 587 -21.17 22.99 29.48
C SER A 587 -20.35 22.20 28.44
N MET A 588 -20.01 20.94 28.72
CA MET A 588 -19.18 20.12 27.84
C MET A 588 -19.86 19.69 26.54
N ILE A 589 -21.20 19.77 26.44
CA ILE A 589 -21.95 19.41 25.22
C ILE A 589 -22.07 20.56 24.21
N GLN A 590 -21.67 21.78 24.58
CA GLN A 590 -21.74 22.97 23.72
C GLN A 590 -21.04 22.76 22.36
N SER A 591 -19.90 22.07 22.37
CA SER A 591 -19.16 21.76 21.14
C SER A 591 -19.95 20.82 20.21
N GLU A 592 -20.73 19.90 20.75
CA GLU A 592 -21.45 18.90 19.94
C GLU A 592 -22.58 19.55 19.16
N PHE A 593 -23.30 20.51 19.75
CA PHE A 593 -24.32 21.29 19.04
C PHE A 593 -23.74 22.14 17.91
N LYS A 594 -22.63 22.84 18.19
CA LYS A 594 -21.92 23.64 17.17
C LYS A 594 -21.43 22.76 16.02
N ASN A 595 -20.78 21.64 16.34
CA ASN A 595 -20.28 20.69 15.35
C ASN A 595 -21.43 20.07 14.55
N TYR A 596 -22.53 19.68 15.19
CA TYR A 596 -23.70 19.14 14.52
C TYR A 596 -24.27 20.12 13.50
N ILE A 597 -24.53 21.37 13.91
CA ILE A 597 -25.06 22.38 12.99
C ILE A 597 -24.04 22.67 11.89
N LYS A 598 -22.78 22.90 12.23
CA LYS A 598 -21.71 23.15 11.25
C LYS A 598 -21.62 22.07 10.18
N ASN A 599 -21.77 20.80 10.56
CA ASN A 599 -21.65 19.66 9.65
C ASN A 599 -22.92 19.39 8.82
N LYS A 600 -24.09 19.87 9.28
CA LYS A 600 -25.40 19.59 8.65
C LYS A 600 -26.05 20.82 8.00
N LEU A 601 -25.45 22.01 8.15
CA LEU A 601 -25.92 23.25 7.54
C LEU A 601 -25.70 23.21 6.01
N SER A 602 -26.78 23.14 5.26
CA SER A 602 -26.82 23.11 3.79
C SER A 602 -27.37 24.39 3.17
N SER A 603 -28.08 25.21 3.96
CA SER A 603 -28.72 26.47 3.52
C SER A 603 -28.06 27.72 4.10
N GLY A 604 -26.84 27.60 4.64
CA GLY A 604 -26.07 28.68 5.25
C GLY A 604 -24.57 28.36 5.30
N TYR A 605 -23.75 29.39 5.53
CA TYR A 605 -22.32 29.22 5.82
C TYR A 605 -22.06 29.40 7.30
N TYR A 606 -21.56 28.38 7.98
CA TYR A 606 -21.24 28.48 9.40
C TYR A 606 -20.08 29.47 9.62
N THR A 607 -20.19 30.39 10.59
CA THR A 607 -19.10 31.28 11.03
C THR A 607 -18.88 31.16 12.54
N GLU A 608 -17.62 31.30 12.97
CA GLU A 608 -17.25 31.39 14.39
C GLU A 608 -17.26 32.84 14.92
N ASN A 609 -17.44 33.83 14.02
CA ASN A 609 -17.44 35.25 14.37
C ASN A 609 -18.86 35.82 14.27
N GLU A 610 -19.44 36.18 15.42
CA GLU A 610 -20.78 36.78 15.50
C GLU A 610 -20.93 38.03 14.61
N ASN A 611 -19.87 38.82 14.44
CA ASN A 611 -19.93 40.05 13.64
C ASN A 611 -20.00 39.81 12.13
N GLU A 612 -19.68 38.59 11.68
CA GLU A 612 -19.80 38.19 10.27
C GLU A 612 -21.16 37.54 9.97
N ALA A 613 -21.96 37.27 10.99
CA ALA A 613 -23.19 36.53 10.87
C ALA A 613 -24.31 37.39 10.27
N ASP A 614 -24.94 36.88 9.20
CA ASP A 614 -26.22 37.39 8.72
C ASP A 614 -27.36 36.89 9.64
N ILE A 615 -27.16 35.72 10.26
CA ILE A 615 -28.13 35.00 11.08
C ILE A 615 -27.46 34.49 12.34
N ILE A 616 -28.10 34.68 13.49
CA ILE A 616 -27.62 34.16 14.77
C ILE A 616 -28.61 33.15 15.34
N VAL A 617 -28.11 31.96 15.68
CA VAL A 617 -28.86 30.86 16.29
C VAL A 617 -28.49 30.76 17.75
N TYR A 618 -29.46 30.91 18.65
CA TYR A 618 -29.29 30.84 20.11
C TYR A 618 -29.88 29.53 20.64
N ILE A 619 -29.08 28.72 21.33
CA ILE A 619 -29.51 27.39 21.80
C ILE A 619 -29.57 27.36 23.33
N GLY A 620 -30.69 26.88 23.87
CA GLY A 620 -30.93 26.65 25.29
C GLY A 620 -31.74 27.75 25.96
N LYS A 621 -32.62 27.36 26.89
CA LYS A 621 -33.49 28.28 27.67
C LYS A 621 -32.73 29.25 28.59
N PHE A 622 -31.48 28.93 28.93
CA PHE A 622 -30.61 29.78 29.75
C PHE A 622 -29.62 30.62 28.93
N ASN A 623 -29.69 30.54 27.59
CA ASN A 623 -28.95 31.47 26.75
C ASN A 623 -29.45 32.90 27.04
N PRO A 624 -28.58 33.86 27.39
CA PRO A 624 -28.99 35.21 27.76
C PRO A 624 -29.84 35.91 26.69
N ARG A 625 -29.54 35.66 25.41
CA ARG A 625 -30.29 36.24 24.28
C ARG A 625 -31.67 35.62 24.16
N ASN A 626 -31.80 34.31 24.35
CA ASN A 626 -33.11 33.67 24.41
C ASN A 626 -33.95 34.25 25.56
N MET A 627 -33.37 34.48 26.73
CA MET A 627 -34.06 35.12 27.86
C MET A 627 -34.52 36.55 27.55
N ASP A 628 -33.65 37.35 26.93
CA ASP A 628 -33.95 38.74 26.55
C ASP A 628 -35.09 38.80 25.53
N PHE A 629 -35.08 37.90 24.54
CA PHE A 629 -36.08 37.87 23.47
C PHE A 629 -37.39 37.18 23.86
N ASN A 630 -37.40 36.32 24.88
CA ASN A 630 -38.55 35.49 25.23
C ASN A 630 -39.84 36.29 25.48
N ILE A 631 -39.76 37.43 26.19
CA ILE A 631 -40.94 38.29 26.42
C ILE A 631 -41.49 38.81 25.10
N LYS A 632 -40.60 39.30 24.22
CA LYS A 632 -40.97 39.82 22.90
C LYS A 632 -41.58 38.72 22.03
N THR A 633 -40.97 37.54 21.96
CA THR A 633 -41.46 36.46 21.10
C THR A 633 -42.80 35.92 21.61
N LEU A 634 -43.02 35.87 22.94
CA LEU A 634 -44.31 35.49 23.51
C LEU A 634 -45.39 36.54 23.19
N ASP A 635 -45.10 37.82 23.42
CA ASP A 635 -46.08 38.90 23.27
C ASP A 635 -46.40 39.20 21.79
N GLU A 636 -45.41 39.17 20.90
CA GLU A 636 -45.56 39.60 19.50
C GLU A 636 -45.74 38.42 18.53
N PHE A 637 -45.10 37.28 18.80
CA PHE A 637 -45.07 36.15 17.86
C PHE A 637 -45.84 34.93 18.34
N GLU A 638 -46.34 34.96 19.58
CA GLU A 638 -47.10 33.88 20.21
C GLU A 638 -46.25 32.61 20.37
N PHE A 639 -44.93 32.74 20.55
CA PHE A 639 -44.05 31.60 20.85
C PHE A 639 -42.95 31.97 21.84
N GLY A 640 -42.52 31.01 22.66
CA GLY A 640 -41.41 31.19 23.60
C GLY A 640 -41.44 30.12 24.67
N TYR A 641 -41.12 30.47 25.90
CA TYR A 641 -41.19 29.55 27.04
C TYR A 641 -41.58 30.29 28.33
N ASP A 642 -42.36 29.64 29.20
CA ASP A 642 -42.72 30.17 30.51
C ASP A 642 -42.76 29.06 31.57
N PHE A 643 -42.29 29.37 32.78
CA PHE A 643 -42.16 28.43 33.89
C PHE A 643 -41.50 27.08 33.51
N GLY A 644 -40.55 27.10 32.58
CA GLY A 644 -39.83 25.92 32.10
C GLY A 644 -40.57 25.09 31.04
N ASN A 645 -41.69 25.57 30.51
CA ASN A 645 -42.44 24.94 29.42
C ASN A 645 -42.31 25.77 28.15
N VAL A 646 -42.07 25.13 27.00
CA VAL A 646 -42.16 25.76 25.69
C VAL A 646 -43.62 26.04 25.32
N ILE A 647 -43.87 27.19 24.72
CA ILE A 647 -45.20 27.70 24.34
C ILE A 647 -45.18 28.02 22.85
N PHE A 648 -46.20 27.54 22.13
CA PHE A 648 -46.40 27.84 20.71
C PHE A 648 -47.89 28.01 20.42
N ASN A 649 -48.31 29.24 20.11
CA ASN A 649 -49.70 29.68 20.07
C ASN A 649 -50.42 29.29 21.37
N ASP A 650 -51.54 28.57 21.27
CA ASP A 650 -52.30 28.07 22.43
C ASP A 650 -51.77 26.71 22.97
N LYS A 651 -50.69 26.15 22.40
CA LYS A 651 -50.09 24.88 22.85
C LYS A 651 -49.01 25.12 23.89
N ILE A 652 -49.00 24.29 24.94
CA ILE A 652 -47.97 24.26 25.99
C ILE A 652 -47.33 22.88 25.97
N GLY A 653 -46.04 22.80 25.62
CA GLY A 653 -45.27 21.57 25.69
C GLY A 653 -44.69 21.43 27.10
N THR A 654 -45.16 20.47 27.88
CA THR A 654 -44.73 20.28 29.29
C THR A 654 -43.70 19.17 29.49
N ASN A 655 -43.46 18.34 28.49
CA ASN A 655 -42.54 17.21 28.60
C ASN A 655 -41.08 17.63 28.41
N PRO A 656 -40.09 16.93 29.00
CA PRO A 656 -38.68 17.31 28.92
C PRO A 656 -38.13 17.48 27.49
N TYR A 657 -38.64 16.67 26.56
CA TYR A 657 -38.27 16.67 25.15
C TYR A 657 -39.04 17.68 24.28
N ALA A 658 -40.00 18.42 24.85
CA ALA A 658 -40.72 19.43 24.10
C ALA A 658 -39.75 20.54 23.68
N ALA A 659 -39.83 20.96 22.42
CA ALA A 659 -38.89 21.87 21.80
C ALA A 659 -39.59 22.91 20.92
N LEU A 660 -38.96 24.08 20.83
CA LEU A 660 -39.38 25.18 19.98
C LEU A 660 -38.18 25.73 19.23
N VAL A 661 -38.35 25.92 17.92
CA VAL A 661 -37.42 26.63 17.05
C VAL A 661 -38.15 27.79 16.40
N GLY A 662 -37.84 29.03 16.80
CA GLY A 662 -38.50 30.23 16.28
C GLY A 662 -37.52 31.17 15.60
N ALA A 663 -37.81 31.55 14.36
CA ALA A 663 -37.08 32.56 13.60
C ALA A 663 -37.85 33.89 13.54
N PHE A 664 -37.14 35.00 13.76
CA PHE A 664 -37.72 36.35 13.73
C PHE A 664 -36.69 37.41 13.32
N GLU A 665 -37.14 38.54 12.79
CA GLU A 665 -36.29 39.66 12.41
C GLU A 665 -36.12 40.66 13.58
N ASP A 666 -34.88 40.86 14.02
CA ASP A 666 -34.49 41.92 14.95
C ASP A 666 -33.05 42.36 14.67
N SER A 667 -32.90 43.42 13.87
CA SER A 667 -31.59 43.87 13.36
C SER A 667 -30.82 42.73 12.68
N GLY A 668 -31.52 41.98 11.81
CA GLY A 668 -31.07 40.72 11.20
C GLY A 668 -31.95 39.54 11.63
N VAL A 669 -31.82 38.39 10.97
CA VAL A 669 -32.60 37.19 11.33
C VAL A 669 -31.98 36.55 12.57
N LYS A 670 -32.81 36.25 13.56
CA LYS A 670 -32.46 35.54 14.80
C LYS A 670 -33.25 34.24 14.87
N VAL A 671 -32.61 33.18 15.33
CA VAL A 671 -33.25 31.88 15.54
C VAL A 671 -33.09 31.48 17.00
N MET A 672 -34.20 31.34 17.70
CA MET A 672 -34.29 30.82 19.05
C MET A 672 -34.52 29.30 18.99
N ILE A 673 -33.64 28.51 19.60
CA ILE A 673 -33.82 27.08 19.83
C ILE A 673 -33.90 26.87 21.34
N VAL A 674 -35.04 26.39 21.83
CA VAL A 674 -35.25 26.14 23.26
C VAL A 674 -35.97 24.81 23.47
N GLY A 675 -35.39 23.97 24.32
CA GLY A 675 -36.03 22.80 24.91
C GLY A 675 -36.46 23.03 26.35
N ASN A 676 -37.40 22.22 26.82
CA ASN A 676 -37.71 22.14 28.25
C ASN A 676 -36.51 21.59 29.04
N GLU A 677 -35.86 20.54 28.54
CA GLU A 677 -34.60 19.99 29.04
C GLU A 677 -33.66 19.71 27.85
N ILE A 678 -32.51 19.07 28.10
CA ILE A 678 -31.47 18.84 27.07
C ILE A 678 -31.98 18.01 25.87
N GLU A 679 -32.94 17.11 26.09
CA GLU A 679 -33.59 16.38 25.00
C GLU A 679 -34.34 17.32 24.08
N GLY A 680 -35.05 18.30 24.65
CA GLY A 680 -35.74 19.33 23.89
C GLY A 680 -34.75 20.20 23.12
N ASP A 681 -33.59 20.53 23.69
CA ASP A 681 -32.56 21.28 22.96
C ASP A 681 -32.00 20.46 21.78
N ILE A 682 -31.72 19.17 21.98
CA ILE A 682 -31.28 18.23 20.91
C ILE A 682 -32.32 18.20 19.79
N ILE A 683 -33.60 18.04 20.15
CA ILE A 683 -34.70 18.01 19.18
C ILE A 683 -34.85 19.34 18.47
N GLY A 684 -34.74 20.45 19.18
CA GLY A 684 -34.74 21.79 18.60
C GLY A 684 -33.62 21.96 17.57
N ALA A 685 -32.41 21.49 17.86
CA ALA A 685 -31.31 21.52 16.89
C ALA A 685 -31.59 20.65 15.65
N LYS A 686 -32.18 19.46 15.82
CA LYS A 686 -32.59 18.60 14.70
C LYS A 686 -33.68 19.27 13.85
N LYS A 687 -34.71 19.85 14.49
CA LYS A 687 -35.79 20.59 13.80
C LYS A 687 -35.29 21.83 13.08
N PHE A 688 -34.28 22.50 13.62
CA PHE A 688 -33.60 23.58 12.92
C PHE A 688 -32.95 23.08 11.63
N ILE A 689 -32.21 21.97 11.66
CA ILE A 689 -31.56 21.42 10.46
C ILE A 689 -32.56 20.92 9.41
N GLU A 690 -33.65 20.28 9.85
CA GLU A 690 -34.75 19.83 8.96
C GLU A 690 -35.42 21.02 8.26
N ASN A 691 -35.55 22.16 8.94
CA ASN A 691 -36.30 23.32 8.47
C ASN A 691 -35.41 24.54 8.16
N GLN A 692 -34.10 24.34 8.00
CA GLN A 692 -33.13 25.43 7.88
C GLN A 692 -33.41 26.37 6.72
N ALA A 693 -33.88 25.87 5.57
CA ALA A 693 -34.20 26.72 4.42
C ALA A 693 -35.37 27.68 4.70
N LEU A 694 -36.34 27.27 5.52
CA LEU A 694 -37.46 28.10 5.96
C LEU A 694 -36.99 29.11 7.02
N LEU A 695 -36.34 28.60 8.07
CA LEU A 695 -35.94 29.38 9.24
C LEU A 695 -34.86 30.43 8.93
N LEU A 696 -33.95 30.14 8.00
CA LEU A 696 -32.90 31.08 7.60
C LEU A 696 -33.39 32.16 6.62
N ASN A 697 -34.52 31.94 5.93
CA ASN A 697 -35.12 32.90 5.00
C ASN A 697 -36.33 33.64 5.61
N ALA A 698 -36.57 33.47 6.91
CA ALA A 698 -37.72 34.05 7.59
C ALA A 698 -37.66 35.59 7.52
N LYS A 699 -38.52 36.18 6.67
CA LYS A 699 -38.79 37.62 6.64
C LYS A 699 -39.86 38.02 7.66
N ASP A 700 -40.67 37.05 8.07
CA ASP A 700 -41.74 37.16 9.06
C ASP A 700 -41.51 36.13 10.19
N LYS A 701 -42.47 35.98 11.12
CA LYS A 701 -42.42 34.97 12.18
C LYS A 701 -42.60 33.56 11.63
N GLU A 702 -41.58 32.72 11.76
CA GLU A 702 -41.65 31.28 11.41
C GLU A 702 -41.22 30.47 12.63
N ALA A 703 -41.98 29.43 12.99
CA ALA A 703 -41.61 28.59 14.11
C ALA A 703 -42.02 27.13 13.92
N VAL A 704 -41.19 26.24 14.44
CA VAL A 704 -41.38 24.79 14.46
C VAL A 704 -41.47 24.36 15.92
N PHE A 705 -42.51 23.60 16.24
CA PHE A 705 -42.78 23.11 17.58
C PHE A 705 -42.80 21.57 17.55
N ALA A 706 -42.09 20.95 18.50
CA ALA A 706 -42.07 19.50 18.69
C ALA A 706 -42.59 19.16 20.09
N ASP A 707 -43.56 18.27 20.15
CA ASP A 707 -44.22 17.79 21.37
C ASP A 707 -44.41 16.25 21.32
N ASP A 708 -45.44 15.74 21.99
CA ASP A 708 -45.78 14.32 22.09
C ASP A 708 -46.20 13.70 20.75
N GLU A 709 -46.50 14.52 19.74
CA GLU A 709 -46.75 14.05 18.37
C GLU A 709 -45.45 13.78 17.60
N ASP A 710 -44.30 14.21 18.14
CA ASP A 710 -42.98 14.03 17.52
C ASP A 710 -42.28 12.77 18.02
N ILE A 711 -42.24 11.75 17.16
CA ILE A 711 -41.62 10.46 17.46
C ILE A 711 -40.12 10.60 17.72
N ASP A 712 -39.42 11.52 17.05
CA ASP A 712 -37.99 11.73 17.30
C ASP A 712 -37.75 12.30 18.69
N ALA A 713 -38.66 13.14 19.19
CA ALA A 713 -38.58 13.70 20.53
C ALA A 713 -38.71 12.64 21.63
N ILE A 714 -39.70 11.76 21.48
CA ILE A 714 -39.89 10.61 22.38
C ILE A 714 -38.67 9.67 22.31
N LYS A 715 -38.12 9.43 21.11
CA LYS A 715 -36.94 8.58 20.89
C LYS A 715 -35.70 9.11 21.60
N VAL A 716 -35.41 10.41 21.46
CA VAL A 716 -34.25 11.04 22.11
C VAL A 716 -34.38 10.95 23.62
N TYR A 717 -35.58 11.21 24.15
CA TYR A 717 -35.87 11.05 25.57
C TYR A 717 -35.64 9.63 26.06
N ASP A 718 -36.17 8.64 25.35
CA ASP A 718 -35.97 7.22 25.67
C ASP A 718 -34.48 6.86 25.69
N TYR A 719 -33.74 7.21 24.65
CA TYR A 719 -32.31 6.93 24.53
C TYR A 719 -31.46 7.52 25.67
N LEU A 720 -31.73 8.78 26.05
CA LEU A 720 -30.99 9.47 27.11
C LEU A 720 -31.26 8.89 28.50
N HIS A 721 -32.46 8.33 28.70
CA HIS A 721 -32.87 7.72 29.97
C HIS A 721 -32.74 6.18 30.00
N LEU A 722 -32.22 5.56 28.94
CA LEU A 722 -32.10 4.11 28.84
C LEU A 722 -30.81 3.59 29.49
N GLY A 723 -30.96 2.65 30.44
CA GLY A 723 -29.86 1.83 30.95
C GLY A 723 -28.65 2.67 31.41
N GLY A 724 -27.45 2.32 30.93
CA GLY A 724 -26.20 3.01 31.27
C GLY A 724 -26.13 4.48 30.84
N ASN A 725 -26.98 4.94 29.91
CA ASN A 725 -27.03 6.36 29.54
C ASN A 725 -27.62 7.21 30.67
N SER A 726 -28.62 6.69 31.38
CA SER A 726 -29.27 7.39 32.50
C SER A 726 -28.32 7.71 33.65
N GLU A 727 -27.28 6.88 33.86
CA GLU A 727 -26.23 7.10 34.86
C GLU A 727 -25.32 8.29 34.54
N HIS A 728 -25.33 8.72 33.28
CA HIS A 728 -24.56 9.86 32.78
C HIS A 728 -25.44 11.05 32.40
N TYR A 729 -26.76 10.91 32.49
CA TYR A 729 -27.71 11.94 32.09
C TYR A 729 -27.46 13.25 32.85
N ASN A 730 -27.29 14.35 32.10
CA ASN A 730 -27.01 15.69 32.61
C ASN A 730 -25.75 15.77 33.52
N VAL A 731 -24.82 14.81 33.39
CA VAL A 731 -23.52 14.84 34.05
C VAL A 731 -22.49 15.48 33.12
N ASN A 732 -21.68 16.40 33.64
CA ASN A 732 -20.64 17.07 32.86
C ASN A 732 -19.41 16.16 32.63
N ASN A 733 -19.54 15.13 31.80
CA ASN A 733 -18.49 14.15 31.49
C ASN A 733 -18.46 13.75 29.99
N GLU A 734 -17.37 13.09 29.57
CA GLU A 734 -17.19 12.68 28.16
C GLU A 734 -18.19 11.62 27.70
N GLN A 735 -18.71 10.79 28.62
CA GLN A 735 -19.75 9.80 28.30
C GLN A 735 -21.04 10.48 27.88
N PHE A 736 -21.53 11.45 28.65
CA PHE A 736 -22.74 12.21 28.32
C PHE A 736 -22.55 13.03 27.05
N LYS A 737 -21.36 13.61 26.85
CA LYS A 737 -20.99 14.28 25.59
C LYS A 737 -21.13 13.33 24.39
N ALA A 738 -20.63 12.11 24.48
CA ALA A 738 -20.77 11.10 23.44
C ALA A 738 -22.24 10.68 23.22
N ILE A 739 -23.02 10.52 24.30
CA ILE A 739 -24.46 10.23 24.23
C ILE A 739 -25.21 11.35 23.48
N VAL A 740 -24.96 12.61 23.82
CA VAL A 740 -25.56 13.77 23.13
C VAL A 740 -25.14 13.84 21.66
N ARG A 741 -23.85 13.62 21.37
CA ARG A 741 -23.35 13.55 19.98
C ARG A 741 -24.08 12.46 19.18
N ASN A 742 -24.26 11.28 19.76
CA ASN A 742 -24.96 10.18 19.12
C ASN A 742 -26.44 10.49 18.91
N ALA A 743 -27.11 11.12 19.87
CA ALA A 743 -28.51 11.55 19.74
C ALA A 743 -28.70 12.61 18.64
N LEU A 744 -27.78 13.58 18.55
CA LEU A 744 -27.77 14.60 17.48
C LEU A 744 -27.60 13.96 16.09
N ASN A 745 -26.70 12.98 15.95
CA ASN A 745 -26.36 12.38 14.66
C ASN A 745 -27.23 11.19 14.24
N ASP A 746 -28.25 10.83 15.04
CA ASP A 746 -28.99 9.58 14.88
C ASP A 746 -28.02 8.38 14.84
N GLU A 747 -27.27 8.19 15.93
CA GLU A 747 -26.40 7.03 16.17
C GLU A 747 -26.86 6.30 17.45
N MET A 748 -28.17 6.15 17.60
CA MET A 748 -28.83 5.63 18.82
C MET A 748 -29.02 4.10 18.73
N PHE A 749 -27.98 3.39 18.35
CA PHE A 749 -27.97 1.93 18.20
C PHE A 749 -26.62 1.36 18.64
N ASN A 750 -26.61 0.05 18.91
CA ASN A 750 -25.41 -0.70 19.25
C ASN A 750 -25.02 -1.61 18.08
N VAL A 751 -23.72 -1.74 17.83
CA VAL A 751 -23.18 -2.60 16.77
C VAL A 751 -22.62 -3.88 17.38
N PHE A 752 -23.05 -5.03 16.88
CA PHE A 752 -22.54 -6.33 17.29
C PHE A 752 -22.18 -7.19 16.08
N ASP A 753 -20.92 -7.59 15.97
CA ASP A 753 -20.52 -8.60 15.00
C ASP A 753 -20.84 -9.99 15.55
N LYS A 754 -21.47 -10.81 14.71
CA LYS A 754 -21.91 -12.18 14.98
C LYS A 754 -21.42 -13.10 13.88
N SER A 755 -21.46 -14.39 14.17
CA SER A 755 -21.12 -15.42 13.18
C SER A 755 -22.02 -16.64 13.34
N VAL A 756 -22.26 -17.30 12.22
CA VAL A 756 -22.90 -18.63 12.18
C VAL A 756 -22.01 -19.60 11.44
N VAL A 757 -22.01 -20.86 11.86
CA VAL A 757 -21.33 -21.93 11.14
C VAL A 757 -22.35 -22.61 10.25
N SER A 758 -22.11 -22.56 8.95
CA SER A 758 -22.97 -23.18 7.95
C SER A 758 -22.85 -24.71 7.95
N GLY A 759 -23.76 -25.40 7.25
CA GLY A 759 -23.82 -26.87 7.25
C GLY A 759 -22.58 -27.58 6.68
N ASN A 760 -21.71 -26.87 5.96
CA ASN A 760 -20.43 -27.37 5.46
C ASN A 760 -19.21 -26.87 6.27
N GLY A 761 -19.42 -26.29 7.45
CA GLY A 761 -18.36 -25.86 8.35
C GLY A 761 -17.78 -24.47 8.07
N ILE A 762 -18.35 -23.70 7.14
CA ILE A 762 -17.88 -22.34 6.83
C ILE A 762 -18.49 -21.35 7.82
N THR A 763 -17.64 -20.53 8.44
CA THR A 763 -18.04 -19.43 9.33
C THR A 763 -18.49 -18.23 8.51
N LEU A 764 -19.78 -17.89 8.58
CA LEU A 764 -20.39 -16.75 7.91
C LEU A 764 -20.58 -15.61 8.91
N ARG A 765 -20.38 -14.36 8.47
CA ARG A 765 -20.46 -13.18 9.33
C ARG A 765 -21.79 -12.45 9.18
N LEU A 766 -22.23 -11.85 10.27
CA LEU A 766 -23.38 -10.97 10.34
C LEU A 766 -23.03 -9.77 11.21
N ARG A 767 -23.60 -8.61 10.92
CA ARG A 767 -23.53 -7.44 11.79
C ARG A 767 -24.93 -7.07 12.23
N ASN A 768 -25.15 -7.03 13.54
CA ASN A 768 -26.40 -6.57 14.13
C ASN A 768 -26.27 -5.11 14.54
N LEU A 769 -27.15 -4.27 13.98
CA LEU A 769 -27.35 -2.88 14.36
C LEU A 769 -28.61 -2.85 15.23
N LYS A 770 -28.44 -3.03 16.53
CA LYS A 770 -29.55 -3.15 17.48
C LYS A 770 -29.99 -1.78 17.98
N PRO A 771 -31.27 -1.39 17.86
CA PRO A 771 -31.75 -0.13 18.39
C PRO A 771 -31.46 -0.05 19.90
N ASN A 772 -30.90 1.07 20.35
CA ASN A 772 -30.69 1.32 21.78
C ASN A 772 -31.94 2.02 22.34
N ALA A 773 -33.04 1.27 22.39
CA ALA A 773 -34.36 1.73 22.80
C ALA A 773 -34.94 0.85 23.94
N SER A 774 -35.76 1.44 24.80
CA SER A 774 -36.50 0.69 25.83
C SER A 774 -37.59 -0.19 25.21
N SER A 775 -38.06 -1.18 25.98
CA SER A 775 -39.22 -1.99 25.59
C SER A 775 -40.47 -1.14 25.38
N ASP A 776 -40.66 -0.11 26.20
CA ASP A 776 -41.87 0.72 26.19
C ASP A 776 -41.92 1.59 24.94
N PHE A 777 -40.77 2.15 24.53
CA PHE A 777 -40.68 2.90 23.28
C PHE A 777 -40.86 2.00 22.05
N LEU A 778 -40.29 0.80 22.06
CA LEU A 778 -40.52 -0.18 20.98
C LEU A 778 -42.00 -0.61 20.92
N GLU A 779 -42.65 -0.84 22.06
CA GLU A 779 -44.09 -1.14 22.11
C GLU A 779 -44.92 0.03 21.54
N TYR A 780 -44.56 1.27 21.89
CA TYR A 780 -45.16 2.47 21.30
C TYR A 780 -45.00 2.50 19.77
N LEU A 781 -43.78 2.32 19.24
CA LEU A 781 -43.55 2.26 17.79
C LEU A 781 -44.34 1.14 17.12
N ASN A 782 -44.47 -0.01 17.77
CA ASN A 782 -45.31 -1.10 17.28
C ASN A 782 -46.78 -0.67 17.16
N SER A 783 -47.28 0.09 18.13
CA SER A 783 -48.65 0.61 18.14
C SER A 783 -48.93 1.63 17.04
N THR A 784 -47.90 2.32 16.53
CA THR A 784 -48.02 3.24 15.38
C THR A 784 -47.99 2.53 14.03
N GLY A 785 -47.77 1.21 14.02
CA GLY A 785 -47.77 0.36 12.84
C GLY A 785 -46.39 -0.03 12.33
N VAL A 786 -45.31 0.45 12.97
CA VAL A 786 -43.93 0.06 12.63
C VAL A 786 -43.68 -1.35 13.18
N PRO A 787 -43.34 -2.36 12.35
CA PRO A 787 -43.20 -3.74 12.80
C PRO A 787 -41.85 -3.99 13.48
N VAL A 788 -41.62 -3.38 14.65
CA VAL A 788 -40.35 -3.50 15.42
C VAL A 788 -40.06 -4.93 15.87
N GLU A 789 -41.10 -5.77 15.96
CA GLU A 789 -40.99 -7.19 16.33
C GLU A 789 -40.34 -8.07 15.25
N LEU A 790 -40.24 -7.56 14.01
CA LEU A 790 -39.67 -8.27 12.87
C LEU A 790 -38.27 -7.72 12.56
N PRO A 791 -37.21 -8.55 12.67
CA PRO A 791 -35.88 -8.13 12.28
C PRO A 791 -35.82 -7.85 10.78
N VAL A 792 -35.03 -6.85 10.40
CA VAL A 792 -34.79 -6.50 8.99
C VAL A 792 -33.42 -7.03 8.60
N VAL A 793 -33.36 -7.90 7.61
CA VAL A 793 -32.11 -8.44 7.08
C VAL A 793 -31.77 -7.75 5.76
N LEU A 794 -30.57 -7.17 5.67
CA LEU A 794 -30.03 -6.51 4.49
C LEU A 794 -28.90 -7.36 3.89
N ALA A 795 -29.02 -7.70 2.61
CA ALA A 795 -27.98 -8.41 1.85
C ALA A 795 -27.64 -7.64 0.57
N HIS A 796 -26.36 -7.44 0.29
CA HIS A 796 -25.90 -6.65 -0.86
C HIS A 796 -25.52 -7.55 -2.05
N GLY A 797 -24.89 -6.96 -3.06
CA GLY A 797 -24.57 -7.57 -4.34
C GLY A 797 -23.29 -8.41 -4.35
N LEU A 798 -22.76 -8.63 -5.55
CA LEU A 798 -21.61 -9.50 -5.81
C LEU A 798 -20.35 -9.06 -5.05
N PHE A 799 -20.01 -7.77 -5.09
CA PHE A 799 -18.83 -7.21 -4.47
C PHE A 799 -19.27 -6.43 -3.23
N SER A 800 -19.44 -7.14 -2.11
CA SER A 800 -19.95 -6.51 -0.90
C SER A 800 -19.41 -7.16 0.36
N ASN A 801 -19.42 -6.39 1.45
CA ASN A 801 -19.07 -6.84 2.78
C ASN A 801 -20.07 -6.24 3.81
N LEU A 802 -19.81 -6.44 5.10
CA LEU A 802 -20.70 -5.96 6.17
C LEU A 802 -20.86 -4.43 6.26
N THR A 803 -19.97 -3.62 5.67
CA THR A 803 -20.06 -2.15 5.73
C THR A 803 -20.91 -1.57 4.61
N THR A 804 -21.15 -2.31 3.52
CA THR A 804 -21.84 -1.77 2.33
C THR A 804 -23.27 -1.31 2.63
N TRP A 805 -23.96 -1.95 3.58
CA TRP A 805 -25.31 -1.55 4.01
C TRP A 805 -25.36 -0.72 5.30
N GLU A 806 -24.22 -0.35 5.88
CA GLU A 806 -24.16 0.21 7.23
C GLU A 806 -24.95 1.51 7.38
N ILE A 807 -24.96 2.36 6.35
CA ILE A 807 -25.73 3.62 6.34
C ILE A 807 -27.24 3.36 6.43
N LEU A 808 -27.80 2.55 5.52
CA LEU A 808 -29.25 2.26 5.55
C LEU A 808 -29.62 1.44 6.79
N GLY A 809 -28.74 0.51 7.18
CA GLY A 809 -28.93 -0.29 8.39
C GLY A 809 -29.01 0.58 9.64
N ALA A 810 -28.11 1.55 9.77
CA ALA A 810 -28.14 2.55 10.83
C ALA A 810 -29.44 3.37 10.79
N GLU A 811 -29.84 3.89 9.62
CA GLU A 811 -31.10 4.62 9.47
C GLU A 811 -32.31 3.81 9.94
N LEU A 812 -32.40 2.52 9.59
CA LEU A 812 -33.46 1.63 10.04
C LEU A 812 -33.40 1.39 11.55
N SER A 813 -32.23 1.13 12.10
CA SER A 813 -32.05 0.93 13.54
C SER A 813 -32.42 2.17 14.35
N ASN A 814 -32.15 3.37 13.85
CA ASN A 814 -32.61 4.62 14.45
C ASN A 814 -34.12 4.85 14.35
N THR A 815 -34.84 4.08 13.53
CA THR A 815 -36.31 4.03 13.53
C THR A 815 -36.86 2.90 14.43
N GLY A 816 -36.01 2.31 15.28
CA GLY A 816 -36.40 1.25 16.22
C GLY A 816 -36.39 -0.15 15.63
N ARG A 817 -35.81 -0.35 14.43
CA ARG A 817 -35.76 -1.67 13.76
C ARG A 817 -34.54 -2.48 14.20
N ASP A 818 -34.73 -3.73 14.56
CA ASP A 818 -33.61 -4.65 14.75
C ASP A 818 -33.01 -5.05 13.38
N THR A 819 -31.90 -4.42 13.01
CA THR A 819 -31.35 -4.55 11.65
C THR A 819 -30.12 -5.45 11.63
N TRP A 820 -30.04 -6.29 10.61
CA TRP A 820 -29.01 -7.30 10.43
C TRP A 820 -28.42 -7.19 9.03
N LEU A 821 -27.12 -6.94 8.96
CA LEU A 821 -26.36 -6.96 7.72
C LEU A 821 -25.76 -8.35 7.56
N ILE A 822 -25.99 -8.99 6.42
CA ILE A 822 -25.45 -10.31 6.15
C ILE A 822 -24.47 -10.26 4.98
N GLU A 823 -23.36 -10.98 5.15
CA GLU A 823 -22.34 -11.14 4.12
C GLU A 823 -22.58 -12.50 3.43
N ILE A 824 -23.28 -12.47 2.30
CA ILE A 824 -23.58 -13.67 1.53
C ILE A 824 -22.44 -14.04 0.58
N THR A 825 -21.71 -13.04 0.10
CA THR A 825 -20.54 -13.16 -0.76
C THR A 825 -19.37 -12.59 -0.01
N GLY A 826 -18.29 -13.36 0.06
CA GLY A 826 -17.03 -12.85 0.53
C GLY A 826 -16.82 -12.71 2.04
N GLY A 827 -15.68 -12.11 2.38
CA GLY A 827 -15.17 -11.91 3.74
C GLY A 827 -13.77 -12.52 3.99
N PRO A 828 -13.07 -12.17 5.10
CA PRO A 828 -11.72 -12.64 5.42
C PRO A 828 -11.57 -14.16 5.50
N PHE A 829 -12.68 -14.90 5.59
CA PHE A 829 -12.71 -16.36 5.69
C PHE A 829 -13.30 -17.04 4.44
N GLN A 830 -13.64 -16.26 3.41
CA GLN A 830 -14.24 -16.70 2.16
C GLN A 830 -13.43 -16.24 0.94
N ASP A 831 -12.79 -15.06 1.00
CA ASP A 831 -12.12 -14.40 -0.13
C ASP A 831 -10.58 -14.42 -0.03
N CYS A 832 -10.03 -15.40 0.69
CA CYS A 832 -8.59 -15.66 0.67
C CYS A 832 -8.21 -16.59 -0.48
N ASP A 833 -6.93 -16.62 -0.84
CA ASP A 833 -6.46 -17.42 -1.98
C ASP A 833 -6.63 -18.94 -1.73
N ASP A 834 -6.58 -19.33 -0.45
CA ASP A 834 -6.81 -20.70 0.00
C ASP A 834 -8.27 -21.01 0.37
N CYS A 835 -9.14 -20.01 0.38
CA CYS A 835 -10.53 -20.16 0.78
C CYS A 835 -11.32 -20.98 -0.26
N ILE A 836 -12.52 -21.42 0.11
CA ILE A 836 -13.40 -22.19 -0.77
C ILE A 836 -13.81 -21.35 -1.99
N ASP A 837 -13.63 -21.88 -3.19
CA ASP A 837 -14.17 -21.30 -4.42
C ASP A 837 -15.68 -21.61 -4.53
N TYR A 838 -16.49 -20.87 -3.78
CA TYR A 838 -17.91 -21.18 -3.57
C TYR A 838 -18.77 -20.98 -4.81
N THR A 839 -19.67 -21.92 -5.08
CA THR A 839 -20.60 -21.84 -6.21
C THR A 839 -21.86 -21.04 -5.87
N PHE A 840 -22.66 -20.67 -6.87
CA PHE A 840 -23.95 -20.02 -6.65
C PHE A 840 -24.88 -20.89 -5.79
N TYR A 841 -24.80 -22.21 -5.93
CA TYR A 841 -25.56 -23.13 -5.08
C TYR A 841 -25.08 -23.16 -3.63
N ASN A 842 -23.82 -22.84 -3.35
CA ASN A 842 -23.40 -22.63 -1.97
C ASN A 842 -24.09 -21.40 -1.37
N LEU A 843 -24.25 -20.32 -2.14
CA LEU A 843 -24.99 -19.14 -1.71
C LEU A 843 -26.45 -19.49 -1.39
N THR A 844 -27.15 -20.15 -2.33
CA THR A 844 -28.59 -20.42 -2.20
C THR A 844 -28.93 -21.53 -1.21
N ASP A 845 -28.14 -22.60 -1.16
CA ASP A 845 -28.51 -23.82 -0.43
C ASP A 845 -27.91 -23.88 0.96
N ILE A 846 -26.84 -23.11 1.20
CA ILE A 846 -26.06 -23.20 2.42
C ILE A 846 -25.98 -21.84 3.11
N PHE A 847 -25.50 -20.79 2.42
CA PHE A 847 -25.18 -19.52 3.09
C PHE A 847 -26.42 -18.71 3.45
N VAL A 848 -27.30 -18.44 2.48
CA VAL A 848 -28.55 -17.70 2.74
C VAL A 848 -29.38 -18.40 3.83
N PRO A 849 -29.65 -19.72 3.78
CA PRO A 849 -30.38 -20.39 4.85
C PRO A 849 -29.69 -20.32 6.22
N ALA A 850 -28.36 -20.47 6.28
CA ALA A 850 -27.63 -20.41 7.54
C ALA A 850 -27.66 -19.00 8.15
N LEU A 851 -27.45 -17.97 7.33
CA LEU A 851 -27.50 -16.56 7.75
C LEU A 851 -28.90 -16.18 8.24
N LEU A 852 -29.95 -16.50 7.47
CA LEU A 852 -31.33 -16.15 7.82
C LEU A 852 -31.86 -16.92 9.03
N ASN A 853 -31.59 -18.23 9.14
CA ASN A 853 -31.94 -18.98 10.36
C ASN A 853 -31.12 -18.47 11.55
N GLY A 854 -29.85 -18.10 11.35
CA GLY A 854 -29.04 -17.43 12.35
C GLY A 854 -29.70 -16.19 12.95
N VAL A 855 -30.20 -15.29 12.10
CA VAL A 855 -30.94 -14.10 12.56
C VAL A 855 -32.19 -14.49 13.36
N LEU A 856 -32.99 -15.46 12.87
CA LEU A 856 -34.19 -15.92 13.58
C LEU A 856 -33.85 -16.54 14.94
N ASP A 857 -32.76 -17.31 15.02
CA ASP A 857 -32.28 -17.93 16.25
C ASP A 857 -31.74 -16.89 17.24
N PHE A 858 -30.95 -15.91 16.77
CA PHE A 858 -30.41 -14.83 17.62
C PHE A 858 -31.50 -13.91 18.16
N THR A 859 -32.58 -13.69 17.40
CA THR A 859 -33.68 -12.80 17.76
C THR A 859 -34.84 -13.53 18.44
N ASN A 860 -34.85 -14.87 18.40
CA ASN A 860 -35.96 -15.72 18.83
C ASN A 860 -37.30 -15.30 18.19
N LYS A 861 -37.27 -15.07 16.87
CA LYS A 861 -38.43 -14.68 16.06
C LYS A 861 -38.74 -15.76 15.01
N ASP A 862 -40.01 -15.89 14.65
CA ASP A 862 -40.46 -16.85 13.64
C ASP A 862 -40.38 -16.30 12.21
N LYS A 863 -40.33 -14.97 12.07
CA LYS A 863 -40.36 -14.26 10.79
C LYS A 863 -39.39 -13.09 10.78
N LEU A 864 -38.97 -12.71 9.57
CA LEU A 864 -38.13 -11.54 9.29
C LEU A 864 -38.67 -10.76 8.09
N GLN A 865 -38.13 -9.56 7.89
CA GLN A 865 -38.24 -8.81 6.64
C GLN A 865 -36.88 -8.82 5.95
N TYR A 866 -36.88 -8.96 4.63
CA TYR A 866 -35.66 -9.11 3.85
C TYR A 866 -35.54 -8.02 2.79
N VAL A 867 -34.36 -7.41 2.69
CA VAL A 867 -34.00 -6.47 1.62
C VAL A 867 -32.77 -7.02 0.92
N GLY A 868 -32.92 -7.35 -0.36
CA GLY A 868 -31.82 -7.83 -1.19
C GLY A 868 -31.51 -6.84 -2.29
N PHE A 869 -30.25 -6.44 -2.41
CA PHE A 869 -29.76 -5.71 -3.58
C PHE A 869 -28.94 -6.63 -4.49
N SER A 870 -29.15 -6.53 -5.81
CA SER A 870 -28.35 -7.26 -6.80
C SER A 870 -28.31 -8.78 -6.51
N ASN A 871 -27.13 -9.39 -6.40
CA ASN A 871 -26.97 -10.81 -6.04
C ASN A 871 -27.60 -11.20 -4.69
N GLY A 872 -27.68 -10.28 -3.72
CA GLY A 872 -28.43 -10.48 -2.48
C GLY A 872 -29.89 -10.81 -2.74
N CYS A 873 -30.52 -10.08 -3.66
CA CYS A 873 -31.88 -10.38 -4.09
C CYS A 873 -31.96 -11.74 -4.79
N ARG A 874 -31.13 -11.96 -5.81
CA ARG A 874 -31.20 -13.18 -6.64
C ARG A 874 -30.94 -14.44 -5.83
N SER A 875 -29.89 -14.45 -5.02
CA SER A 875 -29.52 -15.61 -4.17
C SER A 875 -30.63 -15.96 -3.18
N ALA A 876 -31.31 -14.97 -2.60
CA ALA A 876 -32.40 -15.21 -1.66
C ALA A 876 -33.68 -15.74 -2.34
N LEU A 877 -34.05 -15.18 -3.50
CA LEU A 877 -35.19 -15.69 -4.27
C LEU A 877 -34.96 -17.15 -4.68
N ASP A 878 -33.78 -17.48 -5.20
CA ASP A 878 -33.47 -18.86 -5.61
C ASP A 878 -33.42 -19.82 -4.41
N SER A 879 -32.92 -19.37 -3.24
CA SER A 879 -32.96 -20.15 -2.00
C SER A 879 -34.40 -20.50 -1.58
N LEU A 880 -35.30 -19.53 -1.68
CA LEU A 880 -36.72 -19.67 -1.34
C LEU A 880 -37.47 -20.56 -2.33
N GLU A 881 -37.27 -20.36 -3.63
CA GLU A 881 -37.90 -21.14 -4.69
C GLU A 881 -37.51 -22.63 -4.61
N ARG A 882 -36.26 -22.91 -4.23
CA ARG A 882 -35.74 -24.28 -4.05
C ARG A 882 -36.12 -24.90 -2.71
N GLY A 883 -36.86 -24.18 -1.85
CA GLY A 883 -37.27 -24.66 -0.53
C GLY A 883 -36.10 -24.86 0.44
N LYS A 884 -34.98 -24.16 0.24
CA LYS A 884 -33.81 -24.20 1.12
C LYS A 884 -33.97 -23.29 2.31
N PHE A 885 -34.64 -22.17 2.11
CA PHE A 885 -35.20 -21.36 3.18
C PHE A 885 -36.73 -21.34 3.06
N ASP A 886 -37.41 -21.35 4.20
CA ASP A 886 -38.87 -21.40 4.25
C ASP A 886 -39.47 -20.01 3.97
N SER A 887 -40.11 -19.85 2.82
CA SER A 887 -40.78 -18.60 2.41
C SER A 887 -41.82 -18.09 3.41
N SER A 888 -42.43 -18.96 4.23
CA SER A 888 -43.39 -18.54 5.25
C SER A 888 -42.75 -17.74 6.40
N LYS A 889 -41.42 -17.81 6.52
CA LYS A 889 -40.61 -17.04 7.46
C LYS A 889 -40.24 -15.64 6.96
N VAL A 890 -40.53 -15.31 5.68
CA VAL A 890 -40.32 -13.97 5.13
C VAL A 890 -41.64 -13.22 5.06
N GLU A 891 -41.79 -12.18 5.86
CA GLU A 891 -43.01 -11.38 5.91
C GLU A 891 -43.07 -10.34 4.79
N THR A 892 -41.97 -9.61 4.59
CA THR A 892 -41.82 -8.64 3.50
C THR A 892 -40.50 -8.89 2.79
N PHE A 893 -40.53 -8.99 1.47
CA PHE A 893 -39.35 -9.07 0.63
C PHE A 893 -39.24 -7.81 -0.23
N VAL A 894 -38.14 -7.07 -0.10
CA VAL A 894 -37.83 -5.88 -0.91
C VAL A 894 -36.65 -6.21 -1.82
N ALA A 895 -36.94 -6.35 -3.10
CA ALA A 895 -35.97 -6.58 -4.17
C ALA A 895 -35.49 -5.24 -4.73
N VAL A 896 -34.17 -4.99 -4.77
CA VAL A 896 -33.58 -3.76 -5.29
C VAL A 896 -32.59 -4.11 -6.39
N GLY A 897 -32.83 -3.64 -7.63
CA GLY A 897 -31.98 -3.97 -8.78
C GLY A 897 -31.79 -5.49 -8.93
N CYS A 898 -32.88 -6.26 -9.01
CA CYS A 898 -32.78 -7.72 -8.85
C CYS A 898 -32.45 -8.42 -10.18
N PRO A 899 -31.29 -9.10 -10.34
CA PRO A 899 -30.96 -9.76 -11.59
C PRO A 899 -31.86 -10.98 -11.84
N GLY A 900 -32.51 -11.01 -13.01
CA GLY A 900 -33.28 -12.17 -13.49
C GLY A 900 -32.46 -13.05 -14.44
N ALA A 901 -33.11 -13.59 -15.47
CA ALA A 901 -32.47 -14.44 -16.48
C ALA A 901 -31.66 -13.67 -17.55
N PHE A 902 -31.42 -12.37 -17.34
CA PHE A 902 -30.76 -11.46 -18.29
C PHE A 902 -31.49 -11.36 -19.63
N GLU A 903 -32.82 -11.44 -19.62
CA GLU A 903 -33.67 -11.34 -20.81
C GLU A 903 -33.89 -9.89 -21.23
N GLY A 904 -33.32 -9.48 -22.35
CA GLY A 904 -33.52 -8.13 -22.90
C GLY A 904 -32.21 -7.54 -23.41
N PHE A 905 -32.29 -6.32 -23.95
CA PHE A 905 -31.08 -5.59 -24.33
C PHE A 905 -30.56 -4.80 -23.14
N ASP A 906 -29.42 -5.23 -22.60
CA ASP A 906 -28.64 -4.51 -21.60
C ASP A 906 -27.24 -4.21 -22.16
N LEU A 907 -26.85 -2.93 -22.08
CA LEU A 907 -25.56 -2.45 -22.60
C LEU A 907 -24.37 -2.97 -21.78
N GLY A 908 -24.52 -3.12 -20.46
CA GLY A 908 -23.47 -3.64 -19.59
C GLY A 908 -23.27 -5.13 -19.77
N ALA A 909 -24.34 -5.92 -19.85
CA ALA A 909 -24.28 -7.35 -20.17
C ALA A 909 -23.63 -7.59 -21.55
N SER A 910 -23.94 -6.73 -22.53
CA SER A 910 -23.29 -6.75 -23.84
C SER A 910 -21.80 -6.37 -23.77
N GLY A 911 -21.43 -5.42 -22.91
CA GLY A 911 -20.05 -5.03 -22.66
C GLY A 911 -19.23 -6.14 -22.01
N ILE A 912 -19.79 -6.83 -21.01
CA ILE A 912 -19.19 -8.00 -20.35
C ILE A 912 -18.90 -9.10 -21.37
N LYS A 913 -19.84 -9.38 -22.27
CA LYS A 913 -19.67 -10.37 -23.33
C LYS A 913 -18.48 -10.09 -24.26
N LEU A 914 -18.11 -8.83 -24.47
CA LEU A 914 -16.98 -8.45 -25.33
C LEU A 914 -15.61 -8.69 -24.67
N ILE A 915 -15.57 -8.78 -23.35
CA ILE A 915 -14.33 -8.92 -22.56
C ILE A 915 -14.22 -10.27 -21.85
N ASP A 916 -15.27 -11.09 -21.91
CA ASP A 916 -15.39 -12.37 -21.22
C ASP A 916 -14.25 -13.35 -21.53
N ASP A 917 -13.92 -13.56 -22.81
CA ASP A 917 -12.83 -14.46 -23.22
C ASP A 917 -11.46 -14.04 -22.65
N LYS A 918 -11.27 -12.75 -22.36
CA LYS A 918 -10.04 -12.25 -21.72
C LYS A 918 -10.07 -12.49 -20.22
N ILE A 919 -11.21 -12.22 -19.58
CA ILE A 919 -11.39 -12.45 -18.14
C ILE A 919 -11.23 -13.94 -17.82
N ASN A 920 -11.95 -14.82 -18.52
CA ASN A 920 -11.91 -16.26 -18.25
C ASN A 920 -10.51 -16.87 -18.41
N ARG A 921 -9.74 -16.45 -19.41
CA ARG A 921 -8.35 -16.92 -19.61
C ARG A 921 -7.42 -16.54 -18.46
N ASN A 922 -7.59 -15.35 -17.90
CA ASN A 922 -6.67 -14.82 -16.89
C ASN A 922 -7.04 -15.23 -15.46
N ILE A 923 -8.22 -15.82 -15.24
CA ILE A 923 -8.67 -16.29 -13.92
C ILE A 923 -8.67 -17.82 -13.74
N GLU A 924 -8.18 -18.60 -14.72
CA GLU A 924 -8.22 -20.07 -14.66
C GLU A 924 -7.59 -20.66 -13.39
N ASN A 925 -6.54 -20.02 -12.88
CA ASN A 925 -5.80 -20.48 -11.70
C ASN A 925 -6.19 -19.75 -10.40
N ARG A 926 -7.29 -18.98 -10.40
CA ARG A 926 -7.72 -18.19 -9.23
C ARG A 926 -9.05 -18.68 -8.70
N LYS A 927 -9.16 -18.69 -7.38
CA LYS A 927 -10.43 -18.97 -6.69
C LYS A 927 -11.28 -17.72 -6.50
N HIS A 928 -10.65 -16.56 -6.30
CA HIS A 928 -11.33 -15.29 -6.07
C HIS A 928 -10.74 -14.18 -6.94
N ILE A 929 -11.58 -13.21 -7.33
CA ILE A 929 -11.16 -12.04 -8.13
C ILE A 929 -11.84 -10.76 -7.65
N GLY A 930 -11.09 -9.66 -7.63
CA GLY A 930 -11.60 -8.32 -7.30
C GLY A 930 -12.23 -7.58 -8.48
N ILE A 931 -13.11 -6.61 -8.22
CA ILE A 931 -13.82 -5.85 -9.27
C ILE A 931 -12.86 -5.01 -10.13
N THR A 932 -11.90 -4.32 -9.51
CA THR A 932 -10.88 -3.52 -10.20
C THR A 932 -10.01 -4.40 -11.08
N GLU A 933 -9.69 -5.60 -10.59
CA GLU A 933 -8.91 -6.58 -11.32
C GLU A 933 -9.67 -7.10 -12.55
N MET A 934 -10.97 -7.38 -12.42
CA MET A 934 -11.81 -7.76 -13.57
C MET A 934 -11.88 -6.68 -14.63
N LEU A 935 -11.97 -5.40 -14.23
CA LEU A 935 -11.98 -4.27 -15.16
C LEU A 935 -10.65 -4.12 -15.90
N ILE A 936 -9.52 -4.23 -15.17
CA ILE A 936 -8.17 -4.18 -15.75
C ILE A 936 -7.95 -5.33 -16.72
N ILE A 937 -8.28 -6.57 -16.32
CA ILE A 937 -8.14 -7.76 -17.17
C ILE A 937 -9.01 -7.63 -18.42
N GLY A 938 -10.26 -7.22 -18.25
CA GLY A 938 -11.23 -7.11 -19.34
C GLY A 938 -10.85 -6.04 -20.37
N MET A 939 -10.43 -4.86 -19.91
CA MET A 939 -10.07 -3.75 -20.80
C MET A 939 -8.67 -3.89 -21.37
N LEU A 940 -7.68 -4.26 -20.56
CA LEU A 940 -6.25 -4.16 -20.88
C LEU A 940 -5.57 -5.51 -21.18
N GLY A 941 -6.19 -6.64 -20.80
CA GLY A 941 -5.61 -7.98 -21.02
C GLY A 941 -4.33 -8.27 -20.23
N LEU A 942 -4.06 -7.49 -19.17
CA LEU A 942 -2.89 -7.64 -18.30
C LEU A 942 -3.11 -8.74 -17.26
N ASN A 943 -2.04 -9.46 -16.89
CA ASN A 943 -2.03 -10.37 -15.74
C ASN A 943 -1.76 -9.55 -14.47
N SER A 944 -2.69 -9.64 -13.51
CA SER A 944 -3.03 -8.66 -12.46
C SER A 944 -1.94 -8.15 -11.48
N ILE A 945 -2.24 -7.01 -10.85
CA ILE A 945 -1.93 -6.67 -9.44
C ILE A 945 -3.27 -6.65 -8.69
N SER A 946 -3.37 -7.31 -7.52
CA SER A 946 -4.59 -7.34 -6.69
C SER A 946 -4.68 -6.07 -5.83
N LEU A 947 -5.70 -5.23 -6.04
CA LEU A 947 -5.84 -3.93 -5.35
C LEU A 947 -7.16 -3.77 -4.55
N SER A 948 -8.09 -4.74 -4.56
CA SER A 948 -9.36 -4.60 -3.82
C SER A 948 -9.52 -5.65 -2.71
N GLU A 949 -10.02 -5.20 -1.56
CA GLU A 949 -10.41 -6.08 -0.44
C GLU A 949 -11.71 -6.85 -0.72
N GLU A 950 -12.56 -6.35 -1.63
CA GLU A 950 -13.80 -7.00 -2.05
C GLU A 950 -13.52 -7.93 -3.24
N LYS A 951 -13.76 -9.24 -3.06
CA LYS A 951 -13.58 -10.25 -4.11
C LYS A 951 -14.86 -11.07 -4.29
N ILE A 952 -14.92 -11.79 -5.41
CA ILE A 952 -15.93 -12.82 -5.66
C ILE A 952 -15.28 -14.12 -6.07
N SER A 953 -15.95 -15.23 -5.76
CA SER A 953 -15.55 -16.54 -6.29
C SER A 953 -15.57 -16.54 -7.83
N THR A 954 -14.55 -17.14 -8.44
CA THR A 954 -14.50 -17.32 -9.90
C THR A 954 -15.60 -18.28 -10.38
N ASN A 955 -16.07 -19.22 -9.55
CA ASN A 955 -17.25 -20.03 -9.85
C ASN A 955 -18.55 -19.20 -9.90
N ILE A 956 -18.71 -18.19 -9.04
CA ILE A 956 -19.84 -17.25 -9.13
C ILE A 956 -19.77 -16.46 -10.43
N TRP A 957 -18.60 -15.89 -10.74
CA TRP A 957 -18.39 -15.16 -11.99
C TRP A 957 -18.74 -16.01 -13.21
N ARG A 958 -18.18 -17.23 -13.30
CA ARG A 958 -18.44 -18.15 -14.43
C ARG A 958 -19.93 -18.46 -14.56
N GLN A 959 -20.66 -18.58 -13.45
CA GLN A 959 -22.09 -18.84 -13.47
C GLN A 959 -22.87 -17.64 -14.01
N TYR A 960 -22.57 -16.41 -13.55
CA TYR A 960 -23.21 -15.19 -14.06
C TYR A 960 -22.87 -14.95 -15.53
N ASN A 961 -21.62 -15.13 -15.91
CA ASN A 961 -21.21 -15.04 -17.30
C ASN A 961 -21.94 -16.06 -18.19
N LYS A 962 -22.12 -17.30 -17.71
CA LYS A 962 -22.92 -18.31 -18.40
C LYS A 962 -24.36 -17.85 -18.57
N TRP A 963 -24.99 -17.29 -17.53
CA TRP A 963 -26.37 -16.79 -17.60
C TRP A 963 -26.51 -15.61 -18.58
N ILE A 964 -25.62 -14.63 -18.51
CA ILE A 964 -25.58 -13.49 -19.45
C ILE A 964 -25.49 -13.97 -20.91
N ASN A 965 -24.81 -15.10 -21.15
CA ASN A 965 -24.62 -15.66 -22.49
C ASN A 965 -25.62 -16.76 -22.89
N SER A 966 -26.59 -17.10 -22.03
CA SER A 966 -27.45 -18.27 -22.21
C SER A 966 -28.92 -17.91 -21.98
N THR A 967 -29.80 -18.35 -22.89
CA THR A 967 -31.25 -18.26 -22.69
C THR A 967 -31.83 -19.39 -21.84
N ASN A 968 -30.97 -20.20 -21.21
CA ASN A 968 -31.36 -21.35 -20.39
C ASN A 968 -31.56 -21.02 -18.90
N ASP A 969 -31.23 -19.80 -18.46
CA ASP A 969 -31.56 -19.40 -17.09
C ASP A 969 -33.07 -19.18 -16.95
N GLN A 970 -33.61 -19.53 -15.79
CA GLN A 970 -35.04 -19.34 -15.51
C GLN A 970 -35.23 -18.06 -14.69
N GLN A 971 -36.27 -17.29 -15.01
CA GLN A 971 -36.64 -16.15 -14.20
C GLN A 971 -37.04 -16.63 -12.79
N PRO A 972 -36.45 -16.09 -11.72
CA PRO A 972 -36.88 -16.45 -10.38
C PRO A 972 -38.31 -15.95 -10.16
N GLY A 973 -39.09 -16.70 -9.37
CA GLY A 973 -40.33 -16.15 -8.86
C GLY A 973 -41.48 -17.10 -8.59
N ASN A 974 -41.34 -18.42 -8.72
CA ASN A 974 -42.40 -19.34 -8.29
C ASN A 974 -42.43 -19.49 -6.75
N ILE A 975 -42.62 -18.38 -6.04
CA ILE A 975 -42.53 -18.23 -4.59
C ILE A 975 -43.79 -17.53 -4.08
N ASN A 976 -44.24 -17.92 -2.89
CA ASN A 976 -45.36 -17.26 -2.21
C ASN A 976 -44.81 -16.33 -1.12
N PHE A 977 -45.12 -15.04 -1.22
CA PHE A 977 -44.84 -14.05 -0.16
C PHE A 977 -46.12 -13.51 0.47
N ILE A 978 -45.98 -12.92 1.65
CA ILE A 978 -47.04 -12.05 2.20
C ILE A 978 -46.97 -10.70 1.51
N ASN A 979 -45.84 -10.01 1.60
CA ASN A 979 -45.60 -8.75 0.89
C ASN A 979 -44.36 -8.82 0.01
N PHE A 980 -44.46 -8.29 -1.21
CA PHE A 980 -43.35 -8.22 -2.16
C PHE A 980 -43.25 -6.84 -2.79
N ILE A 981 -42.05 -6.28 -2.78
CA ILE A 981 -41.74 -5.00 -3.43
C ILE A 981 -40.53 -5.19 -4.31
N ILE A 982 -40.56 -4.60 -5.51
CA ILE A 982 -39.38 -4.47 -6.35
C ILE A 982 -39.10 -3.00 -6.67
N ILE A 983 -37.85 -2.59 -6.52
CA ILE A 983 -37.35 -1.25 -6.84
C ILE A 983 -36.28 -1.42 -7.92
N HIS A 984 -36.49 -0.79 -9.07
CA HIS A 984 -35.60 -0.91 -10.20
C HIS A 984 -35.09 0.43 -10.73
N GLY A 985 -33.91 0.42 -11.36
CA GLY A 985 -33.34 1.57 -12.05
C GLY A 985 -33.82 1.68 -13.51
N ASN A 986 -33.83 2.88 -14.08
CA ASN A 986 -34.09 3.08 -15.52
C ASN A 986 -33.27 4.23 -16.15
N ALA A 987 -32.07 4.50 -15.67
CA ALA A 987 -31.21 5.52 -16.28
C ALA A 987 -30.80 5.22 -17.73
N GLY A 988 -30.92 3.96 -18.20
CA GLY A 988 -30.79 3.57 -19.61
C GLY A 988 -32.14 3.43 -20.31
N VAL A 989 -32.14 3.44 -21.65
CA VAL A 989 -33.36 3.41 -22.49
C VAL A 989 -34.23 2.15 -22.23
N THR A 990 -33.62 1.03 -21.80
CA THR A 990 -34.30 -0.26 -21.53
C THR A 990 -33.79 -1.02 -20.29
N SER A 991 -32.84 -0.47 -19.54
CA SER A 991 -32.20 -1.11 -18.37
C SER A 991 -31.55 -0.07 -17.45
N ASP A 992 -31.10 -0.49 -16.26
CA ASP A 992 -30.29 0.33 -15.36
C ASP A 992 -28.77 0.27 -15.67
N GLY A 993 -28.42 -0.36 -16.80
CA GLY A 993 -27.05 -0.52 -17.28
C GLY A 993 -26.41 -1.86 -16.92
N VAL A 994 -27.04 -2.68 -16.07
CA VAL A 994 -26.60 -4.07 -15.78
C VAL A 994 -27.79 -5.03 -15.74
N VAL A 995 -28.92 -4.61 -15.14
CA VAL A 995 -30.15 -5.40 -14.97
C VAL A 995 -31.25 -4.85 -15.88
N SER A 996 -31.90 -5.73 -16.64
CA SER A 996 -32.93 -5.32 -17.58
C SER A 996 -34.28 -5.05 -16.90
N LEU A 997 -35.02 -4.06 -17.40
CA LEU A 997 -36.40 -3.79 -16.94
C LEU A 997 -37.37 -4.95 -17.19
N THR A 998 -37.03 -5.81 -18.15
CA THR A 998 -37.79 -7.01 -18.52
C THR A 998 -37.65 -8.08 -17.45
N ASP A 999 -36.42 -8.33 -16.98
CA ASP A 999 -36.14 -9.28 -15.91
C ASP A 999 -36.89 -8.90 -14.64
N GLU A 1000 -36.74 -7.67 -14.16
CA GLU A 1000 -37.37 -7.24 -12.93
C GLU A 1000 -38.90 -7.23 -13.04
N LYS A 1001 -39.44 -6.95 -14.24
CA LYS A 1001 -40.87 -7.11 -14.51
C LYS A 1001 -41.28 -8.59 -14.45
N ALA A 1002 -40.51 -9.49 -15.04
CA ALA A 1002 -40.80 -10.92 -15.04
C ALA A 1002 -40.75 -11.51 -13.62
N ILE A 1003 -39.72 -11.15 -12.84
CA ILE A 1003 -39.62 -11.48 -11.41
C ILE A 1003 -40.86 -10.99 -10.68
N TYR A 1004 -41.21 -9.71 -10.87
CA TYR A 1004 -42.42 -9.16 -10.29
C TYR A 1004 -43.62 -10.01 -10.68
N ASP A 1005 -43.89 -10.25 -11.95
CA ASP A 1005 -45.07 -10.98 -12.42
C ASP A 1005 -45.15 -12.42 -11.88
N ASN A 1006 -44.01 -13.12 -11.79
CA ASN A 1006 -43.95 -14.52 -11.35
C ASN A 1006 -44.27 -14.69 -9.86
N ILE A 1007 -43.94 -13.71 -9.03
CA ILE A 1007 -44.14 -13.79 -7.58
C ILE A 1007 -45.62 -13.82 -7.21
N ASN A 1008 -46.02 -14.86 -6.47
CA ASN A 1008 -47.35 -14.96 -5.90
C ASN A 1008 -47.39 -14.28 -4.53
N ILE A 1009 -48.43 -13.48 -4.28
CA ILE A 1009 -48.60 -12.77 -3.01
C ILE A 1009 -49.96 -13.05 -2.37
N SER A 1010 -49.98 -13.05 -1.03
CA SER A 1010 -51.21 -13.09 -0.24
C SER A 1010 -51.61 -11.74 0.36
N GLY A 1011 -50.68 -10.77 0.38
CA GLY A 1011 -50.85 -9.43 0.92
C GLY A 1011 -50.67 -8.34 -0.15
N SER A 1012 -49.62 -7.52 -0.04
CA SER A 1012 -49.37 -6.38 -0.93
C SER A 1012 -48.21 -6.63 -1.91
N LYS A 1013 -48.34 -6.09 -3.14
CA LYS A 1013 -47.33 -6.22 -4.20
C LYS A 1013 -47.10 -4.88 -4.89
N SER A 1014 -45.87 -4.37 -4.85
CA SER A 1014 -45.55 -3.03 -5.38
C SER A 1014 -44.32 -3.03 -6.27
N ARG A 1015 -44.30 -2.16 -7.29
CA ARG A 1015 -43.17 -1.98 -8.20
C ARG A 1015 -42.82 -0.50 -8.31
N PHE A 1016 -41.56 -0.16 -8.07
CA PHE A 1016 -41.05 1.21 -8.09
C PHE A 1016 -39.94 1.37 -9.12
N ASN A 1017 -39.98 2.46 -9.88
CA ASN A 1017 -39.03 2.73 -10.95
C ASN A 1017 -38.28 4.04 -10.71
N ILE A 1018 -36.97 3.99 -10.49
CA ILE A 1018 -36.13 5.14 -10.16
C ILE A 1018 -35.20 5.46 -11.33
N PHE A 1019 -35.07 6.74 -11.69
CA PHE A 1019 -34.10 7.19 -12.68
C PHE A 1019 -32.67 7.17 -12.13
N ALA A 1020 -32.11 5.97 -12.04
CA ALA A 1020 -30.76 5.68 -11.59
C ALA A 1020 -30.21 4.45 -12.34
N THR A 1021 -28.88 4.34 -12.37
CA THR A 1021 -28.16 3.15 -12.83
C THR A 1021 -28.17 2.06 -11.76
N HIS A 1022 -27.81 0.84 -12.14
CA HIS A 1022 -27.64 -0.29 -11.21
C HIS A 1022 -26.62 0.05 -10.13
N ILE A 1023 -25.49 0.60 -10.58
CA ILE A 1023 -24.42 1.08 -9.74
C ILE A 1023 -24.98 2.16 -8.82
N ASP A 1024 -24.87 1.93 -7.51
CA ASP A 1024 -25.26 2.85 -6.45
C ASP A 1024 -26.78 3.05 -6.30
N LEU A 1025 -27.61 2.19 -6.92
CA LEU A 1025 -29.07 2.27 -6.84
C LEU A 1025 -29.56 2.21 -5.38
N ASP A 1026 -28.98 1.31 -4.60
CA ASP A 1026 -29.23 1.10 -3.17
C ASP A 1026 -28.87 2.32 -2.30
N ASN A 1027 -27.87 3.11 -2.74
CA ASN A 1027 -27.44 4.30 -2.02
C ASN A 1027 -28.22 5.56 -2.34
N ARG A 1028 -29.05 5.55 -3.39
CA ARG A 1028 -29.88 6.70 -3.75
C ARG A 1028 -30.85 7.04 -2.61
N PRO A 1029 -30.98 8.33 -2.23
CA PRO A 1029 -31.91 8.74 -1.18
C PRO A 1029 -33.35 8.29 -1.43
N SER A 1030 -33.81 8.30 -2.69
CA SER A 1030 -35.13 7.81 -3.08
C SER A 1030 -35.31 6.31 -2.86
N THR A 1031 -34.31 5.49 -3.17
CA THR A 1031 -34.32 4.04 -2.94
C THR A 1031 -34.35 3.75 -1.44
N LYS A 1032 -33.45 4.37 -0.66
CA LYS A 1032 -33.43 4.24 0.81
C LYS A 1032 -34.77 4.62 1.43
N ALA A 1033 -35.37 5.73 0.99
CA ALA A 1033 -36.69 6.16 1.45
C ALA A 1033 -37.78 5.12 1.14
N LEU A 1034 -37.80 4.55 -0.06
CA LEU A 1034 -38.75 3.51 -0.45
C LEU A 1034 -38.55 2.21 0.34
N ILE A 1035 -37.30 1.78 0.58
CA ILE A 1035 -36.99 0.62 1.42
C ILE A 1035 -37.51 0.86 2.84
N LYS A 1036 -37.14 1.98 3.48
CA LYS A 1036 -37.57 2.32 4.85
C LYS A 1036 -39.08 2.30 4.99
N LYS A 1037 -39.79 3.01 4.11
CA LYS A 1037 -41.26 3.04 4.11
C LYS A 1037 -41.88 1.66 3.90
N SER A 1038 -41.29 0.87 3.01
CA SER A 1038 -41.73 -0.49 2.73
C SER A 1038 -41.62 -1.40 3.95
N VAL A 1039 -40.45 -1.46 4.58
CA VAL A 1039 -40.24 -2.30 5.76
C VAL A 1039 -41.01 -1.79 6.96
N ASN A 1040 -41.23 -0.47 7.07
CA ASN A 1040 -42.04 0.15 8.13
C ASN A 1040 -43.55 0.14 7.85
N LYS A 1041 -43.99 -0.37 6.69
CA LYS A 1041 -45.40 -0.38 6.25
C LYS A 1041 -46.04 1.00 6.18
N GLU A 1042 -45.24 2.03 5.93
CA GLU A 1042 -45.69 3.40 5.80
C GLU A 1042 -46.35 3.62 4.43
N LYS A 1043 -47.38 4.48 4.41
CA LYS A 1043 -47.99 4.92 3.15
C LYS A 1043 -47.02 5.82 2.40
N LEU A 1044 -46.88 5.57 1.11
CA LEU A 1044 -46.15 6.48 0.23
C LEU A 1044 -46.89 7.82 0.10
N GLY A 1045 -46.15 8.91 0.18
CA GLY A 1045 -46.63 10.27 0.02
C GLY A 1045 -47.00 10.58 -1.43
N PHE A 1046 -47.50 11.78 -1.67
CA PHE A 1046 -47.88 12.22 -3.02
C PHE A 1046 -46.65 12.30 -3.94
N LEU A 1047 -45.54 12.88 -3.48
CA LEU A 1047 -44.33 13.04 -4.29
C LEU A 1047 -43.70 11.69 -4.65
N GLU A 1048 -43.65 10.74 -3.72
CA GLU A 1048 -43.17 9.39 -4.02
C GLU A 1048 -44.08 8.65 -4.99
N ARG A 1049 -45.39 8.85 -4.88
CA ARG A 1049 -46.38 8.28 -5.80
C ARG A 1049 -46.38 8.91 -7.21
N ASN A 1050 -45.95 10.15 -7.38
CA ASN A 1050 -46.13 10.89 -8.64
C ASN A 1050 -44.84 11.35 -9.32
N ILE A 1051 -43.75 11.56 -8.59
CA ILE A 1051 -42.47 12.07 -9.14
C ILE A 1051 -41.47 10.95 -9.33
N TYR A 1052 -41.33 10.06 -8.34
CA TYR A 1052 -40.45 8.89 -8.42
C TYR A 1052 -41.14 7.67 -9.04
N LEU A 1053 -42.42 7.79 -9.41
CA LEU A 1053 -43.23 6.70 -9.92
C LEU A 1053 -43.88 7.12 -11.23
N LYS A 1054 -43.35 6.64 -12.37
CA LYS A 1054 -44.22 6.39 -13.53
C LYS A 1054 -44.97 5.10 -13.24
N GLU A 1055 -46.10 5.17 -12.55
CA GLU A 1055 -47.04 4.05 -12.48
C GLU A 1055 -47.40 3.62 -13.91
N THR A 1056 -46.93 2.45 -14.33
CA THR A 1056 -47.62 1.70 -15.38
C THR A 1056 -48.75 0.96 -14.69
N ASN A 1057 -49.86 1.64 -14.47
CA ASN A 1057 -51.07 1.04 -13.91
C ASN A 1057 -51.51 -0.14 -14.78
N SER A 1058 -51.29 -1.38 -14.32
CA SER A 1058 -52.04 -2.53 -14.81
C SER A 1058 -53.40 -2.52 -14.11
N THR A 1059 -54.36 -1.78 -14.67
CA THR A 1059 -55.76 -1.88 -14.25
C THR A 1059 -56.33 -3.25 -14.64
N ASN A 1060 -56.72 -4.02 -13.61
CA ASN A 1060 -57.72 -5.10 -13.56
C ASN A 1060 -57.74 -6.16 -14.66
N GLY A 1061 -57.34 -7.38 -14.26
CA GLY A 1061 -58.18 -8.57 -14.44
C GLY A 1061 -58.99 -8.81 -13.18
#